data_AF-A0A971H2U3-F1
#
_entry.id   AF-A0A971H2U3-F1
#
_cell.length_a   1.000
_cell.length_b   1.000
_cell.length_c   1.000
_cell.angle_alpha   90.00
_cell.angle_beta   90.00
_cell.angle_gamma   90.00
#
_symmetry.space_group_name_H-M   'P 1'
#
loop_
_entity.id
_entity.type
_entity.pdbx_description
1 polymer ?
#
loop_
_entity_poly.entity_id
_entity_poly.type
_entity_poly.pdbx_seq_one_letter_code
_entity_poly.pdbx_strand_id
1 'polypeptide(L)'
;MKGFKKIAILILFVLIISNISIVYGANSAIDDLDIIKQKAFSLGLTDGKTEGAKGDKDTPYYRFLPRNEEIINRFEEEYGLEYDEQYGKDIIESYIQGFEIGYNLEIDRKDNKGDKQKEEKGDYADDLAKTLGELYGYRDFYDGKRSNWNRAIPSNKTIIDMYNLNNETGEFRNSFLNNFREKFKEGYEEGYKKANFEPIKISYEEGIEDGEYFGNILGKIYGVKDYFDGKSLNYKRNLPSDTVIIREYSLNRDSSEYREGFLVGFKREYEKSYNDNYRNMNLEKHKKSYEEGYEHGKTVGTKVGETNAIMDYYLKLDNNWKRQDISSYTIIKENNLMLESEKYRDGFISGYKEGLMEGYTTTFQNLNIDTISEKFIVDTIAISGGEISDSNNNIYLNIEKGTYYNPVVISIDILPDSFFSLTKPYIKGSEFFKIDIKNKSFESDNNKNIELKFEYYGDEKGGIYKLVDNKWFYLPSTIEEGFITTKLKPKSFSKDENIFVVLIDKNATLFYDIRGHWAKDEINTFARRGIVSGYGDGTFKPNKNLSRGEFLSILSKVYDWDTKSMSYDTAKKFKDYNTFKYYKDVINYAVNKNYIQGYSDNTFKPNNPITYKEVETIMKRITDNKNFRWYNTAARILYDKGYRCKSYNSMNNHITRAEVVYMLYLINEWKY
;
A
#
# COMPACT_ATOMS: atom_id res chain seq x y z
N MET A 1 -32.16 31.93 -15.43
CA MET A 1 -31.02 32.16 -14.51
C MET A 1 -31.04 31.05 -13.45
N LYS A 2 -30.11 30.09 -13.55
CA LYS A 2 -29.54 29.30 -12.44
C LYS A 2 -30.54 28.45 -11.62
N GLY A 3 -30.77 27.16 -11.87
CA GLY A 3 -30.01 26.24 -12.70
C GLY A 3 -28.54 26.17 -12.31
N PHE A 4 -28.17 26.22 -11.01
CA PHE A 4 -26.79 26.00 -10.55
C PHE A 4 -26.61 25.86 -9.01
N LYS A 5 -27.62 25.43 -8.23
CA LYS A 5 -27.49 25.35 -6.76
C LYS A 5 -27.92 24.06 -6.06
N LYS A 6 -28.26 22.99 -6.80
CA LYS A 6 -28.51 21.66 -6.20
C LYS A 6 -27.47 20.58 -6.52
N ILE A 7 -26.34 20.98 -7.13
CA ILE A 7 -25.12 20.14 -7.28
C ILE A 7 -24.03 20.53 -6.25
N ALA A 8 -24.26 21.55 -5.43
CA ALA A 8 -23.25 22.06 -4.47
C ALA A 8 -23.37 21.51 -3.04
N ILE A 9 -24.23 20.52 -2.77
CA ILE A 9 -24.37 19.94 -1.42
C ILE A 9 -23.91 18.48 -1.37
N LEU A 10 -23.79 17.77 -2.50
CA LEU A 10 -23.17 16.44 -2.53
C LEU A 10 -21.64 16.46 -2.76
N ILE A 11 -21.06 17.63 -3.09
CA ILE A 11 -19.60 17.82 -3.22
C ILE A 11 -18.97 18.34 -1.91
N LEU A 12 -19.77 18.69 -0.90
CA LEU A 12 -19.24 19.17 0.38
C LEU A 12 -19.01 18.08 1.45
N PHE A 13 -19.33 16.82 1.16
CA PHE A 13 -18.95 15.68 2.00
C PHE A 13 -17.72 14.90 1.48
N VAL A 14 -17.25 15.25 0.27
CA VAL A 14 -16.05 14.66 -0.37
C VAL A 14 -14.78 15.51 -0.16
N LEU A 15 -14.88 16.63 0.59
CA LEU A 15 -13.75 17.53 0.90
C LEU A 15 -13.52 17.71 2.41
N ILE A 16 -13.65 16.63 3.19
CA ILE A 16 -13.12 16.54 4.56
C ILE A 16 -12.09 15.41 4.71
N ILE A 17 -11.78 14.65 3.64
CA ILE A 17 -10.73 13.60 3.65
C ILE A 17 -9.40 14.08 3.01
N SER A 18 -9.30 15.34 2.59
CA SER A 18 -8.04 15.91 2.09
C SER A 18 -7.66 17.17 2.87
N ASN A 19 -7.19 16.97 4.11
CA ASN A 19 -6.22 17.82 4.83
C ASN A 19 -6.19 17.41 6.31
N ILE A 20 -5.36 16.43 6.68
CA ILE A 20 -4.56 16.44 7.91
C ILE A 20 -3.27 15.66 7.63
N SER A 21 -2.21 16.42 7.40
CA SER A 21 -0.82 16.11 7.77
C SER A 21 -0.38 17.48 8.33
N ILE A 22 0.03 17.72 9.57
CA ILE A 22 0.78 16.99 10.60
C ILE A 22 0.48 17.72 11.93
N VAL A 23 0.20 17.02 13.02
CA VAL A 23 0.63 17.41 14.39
C VAL A 23 0.86 16.12 15.19
N TYR A 24 2.11 15.89 15.59
CA TYR A 24 2.48 14.86 16.57
C TYR A 24 1.99 15.25 17.97
N GLY A 25 1.51 14.27 18.73
CA GLY A 25 1.51 14.30 20.19
C GLY A 25 0.17 13.96 20.85
N ALA A 26 0.12 12.76 21.42
CA ALA A 26 -0.93 12.21 22.30
C ALA A 26 -2.18 11.63 21.62
N ASN A 27 -2.13 10.33 21.30
CA ASN A 27 -3.15 9.31 21.64
C ASN A 27 -2.85 7.98 20.95
N SER A 28 -1.78 7.28 21.35
CA SER A 28 -1.42 5.94 20.82
C SER A 28 -2.31 4.80 21.35
N ALA A 29 -3.54 5.11 21.77
CA ALA A 29 -4.51 4.11 22.24
C ALA A 29 -5.86 4.21 21.50
N ILE A 30 -6.06 5.26 20.70
CA ILE A 30 -7.32 5.48 19.97
C ILE A 30 -7.23 4.90 18.54
N ASP A 31 -6.06 4.98 17.89
CA ASP A 31 -5.85 4.41 16.54
C ASP A 31 -5.78 2.87 16.53
N ASP A 32 -5.20 2.23 17.56
CA ASP A 32 -5.14 0.77 17.65
C ASP A 32 -6.54 0.15 17.88
N LEU A 33 -7.39 0.83 18.65
CA LEU A 33 -8.73 0.35 18.97
C LEU A 33 -9.64 0.31 17.73
N ASP A 34 -9.59 1.34 16.88
CA ASP A 34 -10.40 1.39 15.66
C ASP A 34 -9.97 0.34 14.65
N ILE A 35 -8.66 0.06 14.55
CA ILE A 35 -8.13 -1.01 13.68
C ILE A 35 -8.56 -2.39 14.20
N ILE A 36 -8.49 -2.62 15.53
CA ILE A 36 -8.94 -3.86 16.17
C ILE A 36 -10.45 -4.09 15.93
N LYS A 37 -11.27 -3.04 16.12
CA LYS A 37 -12.72 -3.08 15.86
C LYS A 37 -13.04 -3.40 14.40
N GLN A 38 -12.31 -2.81 13.45
CA GLN A 38 -12.51 -3.07 12.01
C GLN A 38 -12.15 -4.51 11.63
N LYS A 39 -11.03 -5.03 12.14
CA LYS A 39 -10.64 -6.44 11.92
C LYS A 39 -11.66 -7.41 12.51
N ALA A 40 -12.11 -7.15 13.75
CA ALA A 40 -13.09 -8.00 14.43
C ALA A 40 -14.44 -7.99 13.69
N PHE A 41 -14.87 -6.81 13.22
CA PHE A 41 -16.04 -6.65 12.37
C PHE A 41 -15.94 -7.43 11.05
N SER A 42 -14.78 -7.36 10.36
CA SER A 42 -14.56 -8.06 9.09
C SER A 42 -14.57 -9.59 9.25
N LEU A 43 -13.96 -10.10 10.33
CA LEU A 43 -13.99 -11.51 10.69
C LEU A 43 -15.42 -11.97 10.99
N GLY A 44 -16.13 -11.22 11.84
CA GLY A 44 -17.55 -11.44 12.12
C GLY A 44 -18.41 -11.45 10.85
N LEU A 45 -18.21 -10.49 9.94
CA LEU A 45 -18.93 -10.39 8.67
C LEU A 45 -18.75 -11.64 7.79
N THR A 46 -17.55 -12.19 7.75
CA THR A 46 -17.22 -13.37 6.94
C THR A 46 -17.87 -14.63 7.51
N ASP A 47 -17.82 -14.79 8.83
CA ASP A 47 -18.44 -15.90 9.54
C ASP A 47 -19.97 -15.82 9.51
N GLY A 48 -20.51 -14.61 9.67
CA GLY A 48 -21.93 -14.32 9.54
C GLY A 48 -22.44 -14.70 8.15
N LYS A 49 -21.74 -14.34 7.07
CA LYS A 49 -22.10 -14.77 5.71
C LYS A 49 -22.04 -16.28 5.54
N THR A 50 -21.02 -16.93 6.11
CA THR A 50 -20.83 -18.38 6.02
C THR A 50 -21.96 -19.13 6.71
N GLU A 51 -22.36 -18.69 7.90
CA GLU A 51 -23.46 -19.29 8.65
C GLU A 51 -24.84 -18.87 8.09
N GLY A 52 -24.99 -17.64 7.59
CA GLY A 52 -26.20 -17.20 6.87
C GLY A 52 -26.44 -17.99 5.58
N ALA A 53 -25.37 -18.41 4.91
CA ALA A 53 -25.45 -19.32 3.76
C ALA A 53 -25.97 -20.73 4.15
N LYS A 54 -25.76 -21.18 5.40
CA LYS A 54 -26.24 -22.47 5.93
C LYS A 54 -27.59 -22.37 6.68
N GLY A 55 -27.89 -21.22 7.26
CA GLY A 55 -29.06 -20.96 8.09
C GLY A 55 -30.37 -20.79 7.31
N ASP A 56 -31.48 -20.91 8.04
CA ASP A 56 -32.84 -20.62 7.58
C ASP A 56 -33.40 -19.36 8.27
N LYS A 57 -34.38 -18.72 7.62
CA LYS A 57 -34.99 -17.43 7.99
C LYS A 57 -35.57 -17.38 9.42
N ASP A 58 -36.04 -18.50 9.94
CA ASP A 58 -36.67 -18.58 11.26
C ASP A 58 -35.63 -18.76 12.39
N THR A 59 -34.35 -18.92 12.03
CA THR A 59 -33.28 -19.09 13.00
C THR A 59 -32.51 -17.78 13.20
N PRO A 60 -32.58 -17.15 14.39
CA PRO A 60 -31.90 -15.89 14.66
C PRO A 60 -30.37 -16.05 14.66
N TYR A 61 -29.64 -15.02 14.21
CA TYR A 61 -28.18 -15.04 14.09
C TYR A 61 -27.47 -15.48 15.39
N TYR A 62 -28.00 -15.09 16.55
CA TYR A 62 -27.41 -15.39 17.85
C TYR A 62 -27.38 -16.89 18.20
N ARG A 63 -28.11 -17.75 17.49
CA ARG A 63 -27.99 -19.22 17.64
C ARG A 63 -26.74 -19.81 17.00
N PHE A 64 -26.10 -19.05 16.11
CA PHE A 64 -24.87 -19.44 15.41
C PHE A 64 -23.65 -18.64 15.87
N LEU A 65 -23.82 -17.75 16.85
CA LEU A 65 -22.70 -17.02 17.43
C LEU A 65 -21.78 -17.99 18.21
N PRO A 66 -20.47 -17.98 17.93
CA PRO A 66 -19.50 -18.70 18.74
C PRO A 66 -19.46 -18.14 20.18
N ARG A 67 -18.90 -18.92 21.10
CA ARG A 67 -18.66 -18.42 22.47
C ARG A 67 -17.60 -17.33 22.46
N ASN A 68 -17.66 -16.39 23.40
CA ASN A 68 -16.72 -15.26 23.48
C ASN A 68 -15.24 -15.71 23.43
N GLU A 69 -14.88 -16.79 24.13
CA GLU A 69 -13.52 -17.37 24.09
C GLU A 69 -13.14 -17.88 22.70
N GLU A 70 -14.09 -18.44 21.93
CA GLU A 70 -13.86 -18.91 20.55
C GLU A 70 -13.70 -17.73 19.58
N ILE A 71 -14.43 -16.63 19.80
CA ILE A 71 -14.28 -15.38 19.01
C ILE A 71 -12.87 -14.81 19.20
N ILE A 72 -12.41 -14.76 20.45
CA ILE A 72 -11.11 -14.20 20.83
C ILE A 72 -9.99 -15.05 20.24
N ASN A 73 -10.00 -16.37 20.48
CA ASN A 73 -8.98 -17.27 19.94
C ASN A 73 -8.87 -17.22 18.41
N ARG A 74 -10.00 -17.10 17.70
CA ARG A 74 -10.00 -16.98 16.24
C ARG A 74 -9.47 -15.63 15.77
N PHE A 75 -9.76 -14.56 16.49
CA PHE A 75 -9.19 -13.25 16.19
C PHE A 75 -7.67 -13.24 16.38
N GLU A 76 -7.16 -13.86 17.45
CA GLU A 76 -5.72 -14.04 17.68
C GLU A 76 -5.06 -14.92 16.62
N GLU A 77 -5.69 -16.03 16.23
CA GLU A 77 -5.17 -16.96 15.21
C GLU A 77 -5.11 -16.31 13.82
N GLU A 78 -6.16 -15.59 13.43
CA GLU A 78 -6.25 -14.95 12.11
C GLU A 78 -5.30 -13.74 11.98
N TYR A 79 -5.13 -12.97 13.06
CA TYR A 79 -4.39 -11.70 13.02
C TYR A 79 -3.05 -11.69 13.78
N GLY A 80 -2.69 -12.79 14.46
CA GLY A 80 -1.43 -12.94 15.18
C GLY A 80 -1.23 -11.97 16.35
N LEU A 81 -2.32 -11.50 16.96
CA LEU A 81 -2.30 -10.55 18.07
C LEU A 81 -2.52 -11.30 19.39
N GLU A 82 -1.75 -10.98 20.43
CA GLU A 82 -1.90 -11.58 21.77
C GLU A 82 -3.05 -10.88 22.52
N TYR A 83 -3.92 -11.66 23.17
CA TYR A 83 -5.12 -11.18 23.84
C TYR A 83 -4.78 -10.22 24.98
N ASP A 84 -5.14 -8.95 24.79
CA ASP A 84 -5.16 -7.95 25.83
C ASP A 84 -6.60 -7.81 26.38
N GLU A 85 -6.75 -8.06 27.69
CA GLU A 85 -8.01 -8.00 28.42
C GLU A 85 -8.72 -6.64 28.26
N GLN A 86 -7.95 -5.57 27.98
CA GLN A 86 -8.45 -4.22 27.72
C GLN A 86 -9.31 -4.12 26.44
N TYR A 87 -9.05 -4.93 25.41
CA TYR A 87 -9.73 -4.84 24.10
C TYR A 87 -10.73 -5.97 23.84
N GLY A 88 -10.78 -6.98 24.72
CA GLY A 88 -11.63 -8.16 24.55
C GLY A 88 -13.11 -7.82 24.35
N LYS A 89 -13.63 -6.83 25.09
CA LYS A 89 -15.03 -6.43 24.98
C LYS A 89 -15.36 -5.80 23.61
N ASP A 90 -14.48 -4.92 23.12
CA ASP A 90 -14.64 -4.24 21.83
C ASP A 90 -14.52 -5.21 20.65
N ILE A 91 -13.61 -6.20 20.73
CA ILE A 91 -13.49 -7.27 19.74
C ILE A 91 -14.79 -8.06 19.64
N ILE A 92 -15.34 -8.48 20.79
CA ILE A 92 -16.58 -9.28 20.84
C ILE A 92 -17.76 -8.46 20.30
N GLU A 93 -17.92 -7.21 20.72
CA GLU A 93 -19.01 -6.35 20.25
C GLU A 93 -18.95 -6.08 18.74
N SER A 94 -17.76 -5.75 18.21
CA SER A 94 -17.58 -5.52 16.77
C SER A 94 -17.73 -6.77 15.93
N TYR A 95 -17.25 -7.92 16.41
CA TYR A 95 -17.45 -9.21 15.76
C TYR A 95 -18.95 -9.57 15.70
N ILE A 96 -19.69 -9.43 16.80
CA ILE A 96 -21.14 -9.73 16.83
C ILE A 96 -21.89 -8.82 15.85
N GLN A 97 -21.56 -7.53 15.78
CA GLN A 97 -22.15 -6.60 14.82
C GLN A 97 -21.86 -7.00 13.36
N GLY A 98 -20.61 -7.35 13.05
CA GLY A 98 -20.22 -7.85 11.73
C GLY A 98 -20.97 -9.13 11.38
N PHE A 99 -21.07 -10.06 12.33
CA PHE A 99 -21.74 -11.35 12.17
C PHE A 99 -23.24 -11.20 11.91
N GLU A 100 -23.93 -10.35 12.68
CA GLU A 100 -25.34 -10.03 12.45
C GLU A 100 -25.57 -9.47 11.04
N ILE A 101 -24.75 -8.50 10.62
CA ILE A 101 -24.84 -7.91 9.28
C ILE A 101 -24.55 -8.94 8.20
N GLY A 102 -23.51 -9.77 8.35
CA GLY A 102 -23.13 -10.79 7.38
C GLY A 102 -24.18 -11.90 7.24
N TYR A 103 -24.76 -12.33 8.36
CA TYR A 103 -25.83 -13.31 8.41
C TYR A 103 -27.09 -12.78 7.73
N ASN A 104 -27.51 -11.57 8.11
CA ASN A 104 -28.69 -10.93 7.53
C ASN A 104 -28.49 -10.65 6.04
N LEU A 105 -27.29 -10.25 5.59
CA LEU A 105 -26.98 -10.06 4.16
C LEU A 105 -27.18 -11.34 3.34
N GLU A 106 -26.83 -12.52 3.84
CA GLU A 106 -27.00 -13.79 3.11
C GLU A 106 -28.42 -14.36 3.23
N ILE A 107 -29.11 -14.12 4.35
CA ILE A 107 -30.56 -14.37 4.46
C ILE A 107 -31.33 -13.48 3.48
N ASP A 108 -30.99 -12.19 3.40
CA ASP A 108 -31.55 -11.22 2.46
C ASP A 108 -31.17 -11.55 1.02
N ARG A 109 -29.98 -12.08 0.76
CA ARG A 109 -29.53 -12.53 -0.57
C ARG A 109 -30.30 -13.76 -1.06
N LYS A 110 -30.71 -14.66 -0.16
CA LYS A 110 -31.58 -15.81 -0.47
C LYS A 110 -33.01 -15.37 -0.84
N ASP A 111 -33.51 -14.27 -0.29
CA ASP A 111 -34.81 -13.67 -0.65
C ASP A 111 -34.74 -12.76 -1.91
N ASN A 112 -33.56 -12.27 -2.29
CA ASN A 112 -33.38 -11.21 -3.31
C ASN A 112 -33.33 -11.62 -4.80
N LYS A 113 -33.90 -12.77 -5.18
CA LYS A 113 -34.28 -13.00 -6.61
C LYS A 113 -35.70 -12.53 -6.94
N GLY A 114 -36.50 -12.14 -5.94
CA GLY A 114 -37.90 -11.68 -6.12
C GLY A 114 -38.15 -10.18 -5.92
N ASP A 115 -37.29 -9.44 -5.21
CA ASP A 115 -37.66 -8.12 -4.67
C ASP A 115 -37.34 -6.91 -5.56
N LYS A 116 -36.32 -6.97 -6.45
CA LYS A 116 -36.11 -5.91 -7.46
C LYS A 116 -37.31 -5.75 -8.43
N GLN A 117 -38.06 -6.83 -8.69
CA GLN A 117 -39.29 -6.79 -9.48
C GLN A 117 -40.50 -6.26 -8.70
N LYS A 118 -40.46 -6.27 -7.37
CA LYS A 118 -41.56 -5.84 -6.50
C LYS A 118 -41.45 -4.36 -6.11
N GLU A 119 -40.24 -3.82 -5.94
CA GLU A 119 -40.02 -2.37 -5.81
C GLU A 119 -40.44 -1.63 -7.08
N GLU A 120 -40.02 -2.10 -8.28
CA GLU A 120 -40.44 -1.50 -9.56
C GLU A 120 -41.97 -1.64 -9.81
N LYS A 121 -42.61 -2.71 -9.31
CA LYS A 121 -44.09 -2.86 -9.32
C LYS A 121 -44.79 -1.93 -8.33
N GLY A 122 -44.13 -1.56 -7.22
CA GLY A 122 -44.66 -0.69 -6.17
C GLY A 122 -44.76 0.77 -6.60
N ASP A 123 -43.67 1.33 -7.14
CA ASP A 123 -43.64 2.70 -7.65
C ASP A 123 -44.63 2.90 -8.82
N TYR A 124 -44.69 1.92 -9.73
CA TYR A 124 -45.65 1.90 -10.83
C TYR A 124 -47.12 1.84 -10.36
N ALA A 125 -47.37 1.15 -9.25
CA ALA A 125 -48.71 1.01 -8.70
C ALA A 125 -49.23 2.28 -8.05
N ASP A 126 -48.35 3.04 -7.40
CA ASP A 126 -48.68 4.26 -6.70
C ASP A 126 -49.10 5.37 -7.67
N ASP A 127 -48.36 5.54 -8.77
CA ASP A 127 -48.70 6.50 -9.83
C ASP A 127 -50.04 6.15 -10.50
N LEU A 128 -50.25 4.88 -10.86
CA LEU A 128 -51.51 4.42 -11.46
C LEU A 128 -52.70 4.55 -10.50
N ALA A 129 -52.50 4.24 -9.21
CA ALA A 129 -53.52 4.41 -8.19
C ALA A 129 -53.94 5.87 -8.06
N LYS A 130 -52.98 6.80 -7.97
CA LYS A 130 -53.24 8.23 -7.88
C LYS A 130 -53.95 8.76 -9.12
N THR A 131 -53.51 8.42 -10.32
CA THR A 131 -54.18 8.86 -11.56
C THR A 131 -55.59 8.31 -11.69
N LEU A 132 -55.81 7.02 -11.38
CA LEU A 132 -57.16 6.44 -11.35
C LEU A 132 -58.04 7.13 -10.32
N GLY A 133 -57.48 7.47 -9.16
CA GLY A 133 -58.12 8.29 -8.16
C GLY A 133 -58.63 9.59 -8.76
N GLU A 134 -57.73 10.41 -9.31
CA GLU A 134 -58.06 11.71 -9.90
C GLU A 134 -59.19 11.60 -10.92
N LEU A 135 -59.09 10.65 -11.85
CA LEU A 135 -60.10 10.39 -12.86
C LEU A 135 -61.49 10.10 -12.25
N TYR A 136 -61.54 9.23 -11.24
CA TYR A 136 -62.78 8.87 -10.58
C TYR A 136 -63.36 10.04 -9.78
N GLY A 137 -62.48 10.90 -9.24
CA GLY A 137 -62.85 12.15 -8.58
C GLY A 137 -63.54 13.12 -9.54
N TYR A 138 -62.95 13.37 -10.71
CA TYR A 138 -63.55 14.18 -11.78
C TYR A 138 -64.90 13.59 -12.23
N ARG A 139 -64.94 12.28 -12.51
CA ARG A 139 -66.15 11.57 -12.96
C ARG A 139 -67.29 11.73 -11.96
N ASP A 140 -67.05 11.46 -10.68
CA ASP A 140 -68.10 11.49 -9.67
C ASP A 140 -68.61 12.92 -9.42
N PHE A 141 -67.73 13.93 -9.50
CA PHE A 141 -68.12 15.35 -9.44
C PHE A 141 -69.06 15.71 -10.58
N TYR A 142 -68.68 15.43 -11.82
CA TYR A 142 -69.51 15.75 -12.99
C TYR A 142 -70.79 14.92 -13.06
N ASP A 143 -70.80 13.68 -12.55
CA ASP A 143 -72.03 12.89 -12.40
C ASP A 143 -73.01 13.44 -11.36
N GLY A 144 -72.62 14.46 -10.59
CA GLY A 144 -73.43 15.03 -9.50
C GLY A 144 -73.50 14.13 -8.26
N LYS A 145 -72.58 13.17 -8.15
CA LYS A 145 -72.46 12.28 -6.98
C LYS A 145 -71.71 13.03 -5.88
N ARG A 146 -72.03 12.74 -4.62
CA ARG A 146 -71.25 13.27 -3.49
C ARG A 146 -69.88 12.57 -3.43
N SER A 147 -68.82 13.34 -3.17
CA SER A 147 -67.45 12.83 -2.99
C SER A 147 -67.39 11.64 -2.05
N ASN A 148 -67.03 10.47 -2.59
CA ASN A 148 -66.92 9.23 -1.83
C ASN A 148 -65.98 8.24 -2.53
N TRP A 149 -64.68 8.40 -2.28
CA TRP A 149 -63.63 7.55 -2.85
C TRP A 149 -63.83 6.05 -2.54
N ASN A 150 -64.33 5.73 -1.35
CA ASN A 150 -64.58 4.35 -0.90
C ASN A 150 -65.60 3.62 -1.78
N ARG A 151 -66.58 4.34 -2.34
CA ARG A 151 -67.57 3.77 -3.27
C ARG A 151 -67.06 3.74 -4.71
N ALA A 152 -66.12 4.63 -5.03
CA ALA A 152 -65.60 4.82 -6.37
C ALA A 152 -64.47 3.83 -6.69
N ILE A 153 -63.63 3.48 -5.71
CA ILE A 153 -62.45 2.65 -5.91
C ILE A 153 -62.78 1.26 -6.50
N PRO A 154 -61.97 0.73 -7.43
CA PRO A 154 -62.14 -0.62 -7.94
C PRO A 154 -62.08 -1.69 -6.84
N SER A 155 -62.74 -2.82 -7.07
CA SER A 155 -62.73 -3.93 -6.10
C SER A 155 -61.32 -4.52 -5.93
N ASN A 156 -61.02 -5.10 -4.75
CA ASN A 156 -59.73 -5.76 -4.51
C ASN A 156 -59.41 -6.81 -5.58
N LYS A 157 -60.42 -7.56 -6.05
CA LYS A 157 -60.26 -8.52 -7.14
C LYS A 157 -59.81 -7.83 -8.42
N THR A 158 -60.47 -6.73 -8.78
CA THR A 158 -60.11 -5.91 -9.95
C THR A 158 -58.69 -5.36 -9.83
N ILE A 159 -58.26 -4.91 -8.66
CA ILE A 159 -56.89 -4.41 -8.43
C ILE A 159 -55.88 -5.56 -8.52
N ILE A 160 -56.14 -6.70 -7.87
CA ILE A 160 -55.30 -7.89 -7.95
C ILE A 160 -55.12 -8.35 -9.41
N ASP A 161 -56.21 -8.40 -10.18
CA ASP A 161 -56.18 -8.79 -11.59
C ASP A 161 -55.47 -7.72 -12.45
N MET A 162 -55.65 -6.44 -12.12
CA MET A 162 -55.00 -5.31 -12.80
C MET A 162 -53.48 -5.34 -12.65
N TYR A 163 -52.96 -5.77 -11.51
CA TYR A 163 -51.53 -5.85 -11.22
C TYR A 163 -50.96 -7.28 -11.24
N ASN A 164 -51.77 -8.25 -11.69
CA ASN A 164 -51.40 -9.66 -11.78
C ASN A 164 -50.82 -10.24 -10.47
N LEU A 165 -51.41 -9.85 -9.33
CA LEU A 165 -50.91 -10.22 -7.99
C LEU A 165 -51.33 -11.62 -7.55
N ASN A 166 -51.96 -12.40 -8.44
CA ASN A 166 -52.47 -13.73 -8.12
C ASN A 166 -51.37 -14.72 -7.70
N ASN A 167 -50.14 -14.49 -8.16
CA ASN A 167 -48.97 -15.32 -7.85
C ASN A 167 -48.10 -14.78 -6.70
N GLU A 168 -48.49 -13.65 -6.08
CA GLU A 168 -47.71 -13.01 -5.03
C GLU A 168 -48.11 -13.51 -3.63
N THR A 169 -47.26 -13.29 -2.62
CA THR A 169 -47.56 -13.69 -1.24
C THR A 169 -48.77 -12.94 -0.70
N GLY A 170 -49.49 -13.54 0.26
CA GLY A 170 -50.66 -12.91 0.88
C GLY A 170 -50.32 -11.58 1.58
N GLU A 171 -49.15 -11.52 2.22
CA GLU A 171 -48.63 -10.32 2.87
C GLU A 171 -48.33 -9.21 1.86
N PHE A 172 -47.66 -9.52 0.75
CA PHE A 172 -47.38 -8.55 -0.31
C PHE A 172 -48.68 -8.03 -0.94
N ARG A 173 -49.63 -8.93 -1.24
CA ARG A 173 -50.96 -8.55 -1.76
C ARG A 173 -51.69 -7.59 -0.81
N ASN A 174 -51.64 -7.84 0.49
CA ASN A 174 -52.31 -6.99 1.46
C ASN A 174 -51.63 -5.63 1.59
N SER A 175 -50.30 -5.60 1.65
CA SER A 175 -49.51 -4.36 1.68
C SER A 175 -49.76 -3.51 0.43
N PHE A 176 -49.70 -4.14 -0.75
CA PHE A 176 -49.96 -3.52 -2.03
C PHE A 176 -51.38 -2.92 -2.11
N LEU A 177 -52.40 -3.68 -1.72
CA LEU A 177 -53.78 -3.21 -1.72
C LEU A 177 -54.00 -2.04 -0.76
N ASN A 178 -53.27 -1.99 0.35
CA ASN A 178 -53.35 -0.85 1.28
C ASN A 178 -52.73 0.40 0.67
N ASN A 179 -51.51 0.30 0.11
CA ASN A 179 -50.85 1.44 -0.52
C ASN A 179 -51.65 1.97 -1.73
N PHE A 180 -52.15 1.07 -2.57
CA PHE A 180 -53.03 1.43 -3.70
C PHE A 180 -54.26 2.23 -3.24
N ARG A 181 -54.91 1.84 -2.14
CA ARG A 181 -56.07 2.57 -1.61
C ARG A 181 -55.70 3.97 -1.15
N GLU A 182 -54.56 4.13 -0.50
CA GLU A 182 -54.09 5.43 -0.02
C GLU A 182 -53.82 6.39 -1.18
N LYS A 183 -53.07 5.94 -2.18
CA LYS A 183 -52.76 6.73 -3.38
C LYS A 183 -54.00 7.03 -4.22
N PHE A 184 -54.91 6.06 -4.37
CA PHE A 184 -56.19 6.27 -5.04
C PHE A 184 -57.05 7.31 -4.33
N LYS A 185 -57.12 7.25 -3.00
CA LYS A 185 -57.83 8.26 -2.21
C LYS A 185 -57.24 9.65 -2.42
N GLU A 186 -55.91 9.78 -2.34
CA GLU A 186 -55.20 11.04 -2.56
C GLU A 186 -55.58 11.66 -3.92
N GLY A 187 -55.46 10.87 -4.99
CA GLY A 187 -55.84 11.30 -6.32
C GLY A 187 -57.33 11.64 -6.43
N TYR A 188 -58.22 10.82 -5.87
CA TYR A 188 -59.67 11.05 -5.95
C TYR A 188 -60.09 12.37 -5.31
N GLU A 189 -59.58 12.65 -4.11
CA GLU A 189 -59.86 13.91 -3.44
C GLU A 189 -59.28 15.11 -4.20
N GLU A 190 -58.11 14.95 -4.81
CA GLU A 190 -57.48 15.97 -5.65
C GLU A 190 -58.30 16.25 -6.92
N GLY A 191 -58.66 15.22 -7.69
CA GLY A 191 -59.46 15.34 -8.90
C GLY A 191 -60.88 15.87 -8.65
N TYR A 192 -61.55 15.38 -7.61
CA TYR A 192 -62.89 15.86 -7.23
C TYR A 192 -62.86 17.35 -6.83
N LYS A 193 -61.79 17.80 -6.15
CA LYS A 193 -61.60 19.22 -5.82
C LYS A 193 -61.29 20.05 -7.07
N LYS A 194 -60.39 19.60 -7.94
CA LYS A 194 -60.02 20.31 -9.18
C LYS A 194 -61.24 20.54 -10.08
N ALA A 195 -62.08 19.51 -10.26
CA ALA A 195 -63.32 19.58 -11.03
C ALA A 195 -64.29 20.69 -10.58
N ASN A 196 -64.26 21.06 -9.29
CA ASN A 196 -65.09 22.14 -8.74
C ASN A 196 -64.66 23.55 -9.16
N PHE A 197 -63.43 23.71 -9.67
CA PHE A 197 -62.87 25.01 -10.07
C PHE A 197 -62.69 25.15 -11.59
N GLU A 198 -62.96 24.09 -12.36
CA GLU A 198 -62.80 24.09 -13.82
C GLU A 198 -64.12 24.42 -14.53
N PRO A 199 -64.16 25.40 -15.45
CA PRO A 199 -65.33 25.68 -16.29
C PRO A 199 -65.60 24.52 -17.27
N ILE A 200 -66.84 24.42 -17.76
CA ILE A 200 -67.22 23.45 -18.81
C ILE A 200 -66.37 23.72 -20.05
N LYS A 201 -65.65 22.70 -20.53
CA LYS A 201 -64.68 22.81 -21.63
C LYS A 201 -65.38 22.74 -22.98
N ILE A 202 -64.96 23.59 -23.93
CA ILE A 202 -65.73 23.83 -25.17
C ILE A 202 -64.88 23.66 -26.43
N SER A 203 -63.55 23.82 -26.36
CA SER A 203 -62.70 23.85 -27.56
C SER A 203 -62.13 22.47 -27.94
N TYR A 204 -61.96 22.25 -29.25
CA TYR A 204 -61.38 21.01 -29.80
C TYR A 204 -59.91 20.86 -29.39
N GLU A 205 -59.14 21.96 -29.39
CA GLU A 205 -57.73 21.99 -29.00
C GLU A 205 -57.52 21.62 -27.53
N GLU A 206 -58.35 22.14 -26.64
CA GLU A 206 -58.33 21.78 -25.21
C GLU A 206 -58.71 20.30 -25.00
N GLY A 207 -59.63 19.78 -25.81
CA GLY A 207 -59.92 18.36 -25.88
C GLY A 207 -58.66 17.55 -26.20
N ILE A 208 -57.91 17.93 -27.24
CA ILE A 208 -56.67 17.25 -27.62
C ILE A 208 -55.67 17.24 -26.47
N GLU A 209 -55.38 18.39 -25.85
CA GLU A 209 -54.37 18.48 -24.79
C GLU A 209 -54.72 17.60 -23.59
N ASP A 210 -55.98 17.64 -23.15
CA ASP A 210 -56.47 16.79 -22.05
C ASP A 210 -56.44 15.30 -22.43
N GLY A 211 -56.87 14.98 -23.65
CA GLY A 211 -56.80 13.63 -24.18
C GLY A 211 -55.37 13.10 -24.18
N GLU A 212 -54.42 13.88 -24.70
CA GLU A 212 -52.99 13.52 -24.75
C GLU A 212 -52.42 13.27 -23.36
N TYR A 213 -52.76 14.11 -22.37
CA TYR A 213 -52.31 13.93 -21.00
C TYR A 213 -52.68 12.53 -20.46
N PHE A 214 -53.95 12.14 -20.58
CA PHE A 214 -54.42 10.84 -20.09
C PHE A 214 -53.95 9.67 -20.97
N GLY A 215 -53.87 9.89 -22.28
CA GLY A 215 -53.32 8.93 -23.22
C GLY A 215 -51.86 8.59 -22.88
N ASN A 216 -51.03 9.61 -22.63
CA ASN A 216 -49.62 9.47 -22.26
C ASN A 216 -49.43 8.55 -21.05
N ILE A 217 -50.18 8.83 -19.99
CA ILE A 217 -50.10 8.09 -18.72
C ILE A 217 -50.50 6.63 -18.95
N LEU A 218 -51.66 6.40 -19.55
CA LEU A 218 -52.16 5.04 -19.74
C LEU A 218 -51.31 4.25 -20.74
N GLY A 219 -50.75 4.91 -21.75
CA GLY A 219 -49.79 4.35 -22.70
C GLY A 219 -48.52 3.88 -22.00
N LYS A 220 -47.85 4.76 -21.22
CA LYS A 220 -46.69 4.40 -20.37
C LYS A 220 -46.99 3.17 -19.53
N ILE A 221 -48.15 3.20 -18.87
CA ILE A 221 -48.58 2.18 -17.93
C ILE A 221 -48.66 0.80 -18.59
N TYR A 222 -49.38 0.70 -19.71
CA TYR A 222 -49.53 -0.60 -20.38
C TYR A 222 -48.28 -1.02 -21.15
N GLY A 223 -47.45 -0.08 -21.62
CA GLY A 223 -46.18 -0.38 -22.26
C GLY A 223 -45.19 -1.06 -21.30
N VAL A 224 -45.07 -0.51 -20.10
CA VAL A 224 -44.24 -1.08 -19.02
C VAL A 224 -44.82 -2.42 -18.53
N LYS A 225 -46.13 -2.49 -18.32
CA LYS A 225 -46.79 -3.73 -17.86
C LYS A 225 -46.63 -4.88 -18.84
N ASP A 226 -46.93 -4.68 -20.13
CA ASP A 226 -46.82 -5.76 -21.11
C ASP A 226 -45.37 -6.24 -21.25
N TYR A 227 -44.38 -5.36 -21.02
CA TYR A 227 -42.97 -5.73 -20.96
C TYR A 227 -42.66 -6.64 -19.75
N PHE A 228 -43.02 -6.22 -18.53
CA PHE A 228 -42.78 -7.01 -17.31
C PHE A 228 -43.58 -8.32 -17.27
N ASP A 229 -44.77 -8.35 -17.88
CA ASP A 229 -45.58 -9.55 -18.07
C ASP A 229 -45.02 -10.49 -19.16
N GLY A 230 -43.93 -10.12 -19.86
CA GLY A 230 -43.33 -10.91 -20.94
C GLY A 230 -44.20 -11.04 -22.20
N LYS A 231 -45.19 -10.15 -22.37
CA LYS A 231 -46.11 -10.14 -23.53
C LYS A 231 -45.46 -9.39 -24.69
N SER A 232 -45.80 -9.76 -25.92
CA SER A 232 -45.32 -9.05 -27.12
C SER A 232 -45.86 -7.62 -27.23
N LEU A 233 -45.05 -6.69 -27.75
CA LEU A 233 -45.41 -5.30 -28.04
C LEU A 233 -46.70 -5.24 -28.88
N ASN A 234 -47.80 -4.79 -28.26
CA ASN A 234 -49.11 -4.65 -28.91
C ASN A 234 -49.97 -3.62 -28.15
N TYR A 235 -49.87 -2.34 -28.52
CA TYR A 235 -50.59 -1.26 -27.87
C TYR A 235 -52.13 -1.44 -27.92
N LYS A 236 -52.66 -2.13 -28.94
CA LYS A 236 -54.11 -2.37 -29.07
C LYS A 236 -54.65 -3.32 -28.01
N ARG A 237 -53.80 -4.07 -27.31
CA ARG A 237 -54.20 -5.08 -26.33
C ARG A 237 -55.06 -4.50 -25.20
N ASN A 238 -54.69 -3.31 -24.71
CA ASN A 238 -55.33 -2.67 -23.56
C ASN A 238 -55.87 -1.27 -23.87
N LEU A 239 -55.93 -0.87 -25.15
CA LEU A 239 -56.47 0.42 -25.56
C LEU A 239 -58.01 0.43 -25.35
N PRO A 240 -58.57 1.33 -24.53
CA PRO A 240 -60.02 1.40 -24.34
C PRO A 240 -60.77 1.82 -25.61
N SER A 241 -62.01 1.36 -25.77
CA SER A 241 -62.88 1.82 -26.87
C SER A 241 -63.39 3.24 -26.63
N ASP A 242 -63.82 3.94 -27.69
CA ASP A 242 -64.35 5.32 -27.58
C ASP A 242 -65.50 5.42 -26.57
N THR A 243 -66.40 4.44 -26.58
CA THR A 243 -67.51 4.38 -25.61
C THR A 243 -67.02 4.26 -24.17
N VAL A 244 -65.94 3.52 -23.94
CA VAL A 244 -65.33 3.40 -22.62
C VAL A 244 -64.63 4.70 -22.23
N ILE A 245 -63.85 5.31 -23.12
CA ILE A 245 -63.19 6.60 -22.85
C ILE A 245 -64.23 7.67 -22.54
N ILE A 246 -65.25 7.83 -23.38
CA ILE A 246 -66.34 8.81 -23.15
C ILE A 246 -67.01 8.60 -21.79
N ARG A 247 -67.24 7.34 -21.40
CA ARG A 247 -67.89 7.03 -20.12
C ARG A 247 -66.97 7.30 -18.94
N GLU A 248 -65.74 6.79 -18.96
CA GLU A 248 -64.80 6.90 -17.83
C GLU A 248 -64.40 8.36 -17.58
N TYR A 249 -64.24 9.15 -18.64
CA TYR A 249 -63.88 10.58 -18.58
C TYR A 249 -65.11 11.50 -18.59
N SER A 250 -66.33 10.96 -18.48
CA SER A 250 -67.59 11.73 -18.41
C SER A 250 -67.85 12.72 -19.55
N LEU A 251 -67.28 12.47 -20.74
CA LEU A 251 -67.31 13.36 -21.90
C LEU A 251 -68.71 13.53 -22.53
N ASN A 252 -69.74 12.92 -21.95
CA ASN A 252 -71.12 13.02 -22.41
C ASN A 252 -71.74 14.40 -22.16
N ARG A 253 -71.13 15.21 -21.28
CA ARG A 253 -71.63 16.54 -20.92
C ARG A 253 -70.87 17.68 -21.60
N ASP A 254 -69.78 17.37 -22.30
CA ASP A 254 -68.95 18.32 -23.02
C ASP A 254 -69.41 18.52 -24.47
N SER A 255 -68.88 19.55 -25.13
CA SER A 255 -69.17 19.79 -26.55
C SER A 255 -68.72 18.61 -27.41
N SER A 256 -69.39 18.41 -28.55
CA SER A 256 -68.99 17.40 -29.54
C SER A 256 -67.54 17.59 -29.97
N GLU A 257 -67.14 18.85 -30.12
CA GLU A 257 -65.84 19.32 -30.54
C GLU A 257 -64.76 18.97 -29.49
N TYR A 258 -64.99 19.28 -28.21
CA TYR A 258 -64.06 18.92 -27.14
C TYR A 258 -63.90 17.39 -27.03
N ARG A 259 -65.03 16.66 -27.05
CA ARG A 259 -65.02 15.20 -26.95
C ARG A 259 -64.27 14.54 -28.11
N GLU A 260 -64.45 15.04 -29.33
CA GLU A 260 -63.73 14.53 -30.50
C GLU A 260 -62.22 14.79 -30.37
N GLY A 261 -61.84 16.01 -29.99
CA GLY A 261 -60.44 16.36 -29.72
C GLY A 261 -59.80 15.45 -28.66
N PHE A 262 -60.53 15.19 -27.57
CA PHE A 262 -60.09 14.31 -26.49
C PHE A 262 -59.82 12.88 -26.95
N LEU A 263 -60.72 12.27 -27.71
CA LEU A 263 -60.54 10.91 -28.21
C LEU A 263 -59.32 10.79 -29.13
N VAL A 264 -59.10 11.80 -29.97
CA VAL A 264 -57.97 11.86 -30.90
C VAL A 264 -56.65 12.01 -30.14
N GLY A 265 -56.55 12.98 -29.24
CA GLY A 265 -55.36 13.21 -28.41
C GLY A 265 -55.02 11.97 -27.57
N PHE A 266 -56.04 11.38 -26.94
CA PHE A 266 -55.88 10.20 -26.08
C PHE A 266 -55.28 9.01 -26.82
N LYS A 267 -55.88 8.59 -27.93
CA LYS A 267 -55.41 7.40 -28.66
C LYS A 267 -54.01 7.61 -29.23
N ARG A 268 -53.74 8.82 -29.75
CA ARG A 268 -52.44 9.17 -30.34
C ARG A 268 -51.33 9.06 -29.30
N GLU A 269 -51.48 9.76 -28.18
CA GLU A 269 -50.41 9.81 -27.18
C GLU A 269 -50.30 8.50 -26.39
N TYR A 270 -51.39 7.73 -26.27
CA TYR A 270 -51.38 6.36 -25.74
C TYR A 270 -50.49 5.44 -26.57
N GLU A 271 -50.71 5.38 -27.89
CA GLU A 271 -49.94 4.49 -28.77
C GLU A 271 -48.45 4.82 -28.71
N LYS A 272 -48.12 6.11 -28.84
CA LYS A 272 -46.75 6.62 -28.78
C LYS A 272 -46.07 6.26 -27.45
N SER A 273 -46.70 6.61 -26.34
CA SER A 273 -46.15 6.38 -25.01
C SER A 273 -46.03 4.90 -24.67
N TYR A 274 -46.97 4.06 -25.11
CA TYR A 274 -46.86 2.60 -24.97
C TYR A 274 -45.62 2.06 -25.68
N ASN A 275 -45.45 2.42 -26.96
CA ASN A 275 -44.37 1.90 -27.78
C ASN A 275 -43.00 2.35 -27.28
N ASP A 276 -42.86 3.62 -26.89
CA ASP A 276 -41.62 4.19 -26.38
C ASP A 276 -41.18 3.49 -25.09
N ASN A 277 -42.09 3.33 -24.14
CA ASN A 277 -41.76 2.75 -22.83
C ASN A 277 -41.51 1.24 -22.92
N TYR A 278 -42.29 0.49 -23.70
CA TYR A 278 -42.03 -0.93 -23.93
C TYR A 278 -40.63 -1.17 -24.52
N ARG A 279 -40.22 -0.34 -25.50
CA ARG A 279 -38.89 -0.44 -26.13
C ARG A 279 -37.76 0.00 -25.20
N ASN A 280 -37.97 1.07 -24.43
CA ASN A 280 -36.99 1.57 -23.46
C ASN A 280 -36.71 0.54 -22.36
N MET A 281 -37.73 -0.13 -21.81
CA MET A 281 -37.53 -1.18 -20.81
C MET A 281 -36.74 -2.38 -21.37
N ASN A 282 -36.93 -2.72 -22.65
CA ASN A 282 -36.15 -3.77 -23.30
C ASN A 282 -34.67 -3.39 -23.45
N LEU A 283 -34.38 -2.13 -23.78
CA LEU A 283 -33.01 -1.60 -23.84
C LEU A 283 -32.37 -1.51 -22.45
N GLU A 284 -33.13 -1.08 -21.43
CA GLU A 284 -32.63 -0.98 -20.05
C GLU A 284 -32.34 -2.33 -19.42
N LYS A 285 -33.13 -3.39 -19.66
CA LYS A 285 -32.80 -4.75 -19.17
C LYS A 285 -31.53 -5.30 -19.80
N HIS A 286 -31.31 -5.08 -21.10
CA HIS A 286 -30.08 -5.51 -21.75
C HIS A 286 -28.87 -4.71 -21.27
N LYS A 287 -29.04 -3.41 -21.00
CA LYS A 287 -28.02 -2.54 -20.43
C LYS A 287 -27.68 -2.95 -18.99
N LYS A 288 -28.69 -3.15 -18.13
CA LYS A 288 -28.55 -3.60 -16.74
C LYS A 288 -27.90 -4.98 -16.65
N SER A 289 -28.30 -5.93 -17.51
CA SER A 289 -27.66 -7.26 -17.58
C SER A 289 -26.20 -7.18 -18.02
N TYR A 290 -25.83 -6.25 -18.90
CA TYR A 290 -24.44 -6.02 -19.29
C TYR A 290 -23.65 -5.35 -18.16
N GLU A 291 -24.19 -4.31 -17.51
CA GLU A 291 -23.56 -3.60 -16.39
C GLU A 291 -23.35 -4.53 -15.17
N GLU A 292 -24.35 -5.34 -14.81
CA GLU A 292 -24.22 -6.34 -13.74
C GLU A 292 -23.18 -7.42 -14.08
N GLY A 293 -23.13 -7.84 -15.34
CA GLY A 293 -22.07 -8.74 -15.83
C GLY A 293 -20.70 -8.08 -15.73
N TYR A 294 -20.58 -6.83 -16.18
CA TYR A 294 -19.34 -6.07 -16.21
C TYR A 294 -18.75 -5.82 -14.82
N GLU A 295 -19.54 -5.35 -13.85
CA GLU A 295 -19.05 -5.12 -12.48
C GLU A 295 -18.60 -6.43 -11.80
N HIS A 296 -19.36 -7.52 -12.01
CA HIS A 296 -18.99 -8.83 -11.49
C HIS A 296 -17.70 -9.35 -12.16
N GLY A 297 -17.62 -9.26 -13.48
CA GLY A 297 -16.44 -9.60 -14.26
C GLY A 297 -15.22 -8.81 -13.78
N LYS A 298 -15.37 -7.49 -13.61
CA LYS A 298 -14.30 -6.59 -13.14
C LYS A 298 -13.78 -7.00 -11.77
N THR A 299 -14.67 -7.28 -10.82
CA THR A 299 -14.27 -7.75 -9.48
C THR A 299 -13.45 -9.04 -9.53
N VAL A 300 -13.92 -10.04 -10.28
CA VAL A 300 -13.23 -11.33 -10.41
C VAL A 300 -11.90 -11.17 -11.16
N GLY A 301 -11.92 -10.41 -12.26
CA GLY A 301 -10.74 -10.09 -13.05
C GLY A 301 -9.66 -9.41 -12.21
N THR A 302 -10.03 -8.40 -11.40
CA THR A 302 -9.11 -7.70 -10.50
C THR A 302 -8.43 -8.66 -9.54
N LYS A 303 -9.17 -9.56 -8.88
CA LYS A 303 -8.59 -10.53 -7.95
C LYS A 303 -7.60 -11.48 -8.63
N VAL A 304 -7.91 -11.92 -9.84
CA VAL A 304 -7.03 -12.77 -10.66
C VAL A 304 -5.78 -11.99 -11.09
N GLY A 305 -5.96 -10.72 -11.50
CA GLY A 305 -4.89 -9.81 -11.87
C GLY A 305 -3.92 -9.56 -10.72
N GLU A 306 -4.43 -9.23 -9.52
CA GLU A 306 -3.66 -9.08 -8.28
C GLU A 306 -2.83 -10.33 -7.98
N THR A 307 -3.48 -11.50 -7.96
CA THR A 307 -2.84 -12.78 -7.63
C THR A 307 -1.71 -13.12 -8.61
N ASN A 308 -1.96 -12.91 -9.90
CA ASN A 308 -0.96 -13.17 -10.93
C ASN A 308 0.18 -12.14 -10.92
N ALA A 309 -0.09 -10.88 -10.61
CA ALA A 309 0.95 -9.86 -10.45
C ALA A 309 1.89 -10.21 -9.29
N ILE A 310 1.33 -10.68 -8.16
CA ILE A 310 2.10 -11.16 -7.01
C ILE A 310 2.99 -12.35 -7.43
N MET A 311 2.41 -13.35 -8.10
CA MET A 311 3.16 -14.54 -8.53
C MET A 311 4.25 -14.21 -9.56
N ASP A 312 3.94 -13.43 -10.59
CA ASP A 312 4.91 -13.03 -11.62
C ASP A 312 6.04 -12.17 -11.02
N TYR A 313 5.72 -11.32 -10.02
CA TYR A 313 6.72 -10.56 -9.27
C TYR A 313 7.68 -11.48 -8.49
N TYR A 314 7.15 -12.44 -7.72
CA TYR A 314 7.98 -13.42 -6.99
C TYR A 314 8.82 -14.33 -7.91
N LEU A 315 8.31 -14.63 -9.10
CA LEU A 315 9.01 -15.39 -10.14
C LEU A 315 9.99 -14.53 -10.97
N LYS A 316 10.14 -13.24 -10.66
CA LYS A 316 11.02 -12.27 -11.34
C LYS A 316 10.72 -12.13 -12.84
N LEU A 317 9.45 -12.16 -13.22
CA LEU A 317 8.98 -11.96 -14.59
C LEU A 317 8.66 -10.48 -14.86
N ASP A 318 8.87 -10.02 -16.09
CA ASP A 318 8.59 -8.62 -16.49
C ASP A 318 7.10 -8.27 -16.37
N ASN A 319 6.74 -7.02 -16.04
CA ASN A 319 5.35 -6.56 -15.97
C ASN A 319 4.59 -6.77 -17.30
N ASN A 320 3.83 -7.87 -17.42
CA ASN A 320 3.10 -8.20 -18.64
C ASN A 320 1.82 -8.99 -18.31
N TRP A 321 0.75 -8.27 -17.99
CA TRP A 321 -0.57 -8.83 -17.72
C TRP A 321 -1.11 -9.71 -18.86
N LYS A 322 -0.68 -9.47 -20.11
CA LYS A 322 -1.15 -10.23 -21.29
C LYS A 322 -0.73 -11.70 -21.26
N ARG A 323 0.26 -12.09 -20.43
CA ARG A 323 0.56 -13.51 -20.20
C ARG A 323 -0.62 -14.27 -19.61
N GLN A 324 -1.52 -13.56 -18.94
CA GLN A 324 -2.69 -14.12 -18.25
C GLN A 324 -3.99 -13.85 -19.02
N ASP A 325 -3.91 -13.33 -20.25
CA ASP A 325 -5.09 -13.12 -21.10
C ASP A 325 -5.58 -14.46 -21.67
N ILE A 326 -6.55 -15.05 -20.99
CA ILE A 326 -7.19 -16.31 -21.38
C ILE A 326 -8.37 -16.09 -22.34
N SER A 327 -8.76 -17.16 -23.04
CA SER A 327 -9.86 -17.08 -24.01
C SER A 327 -11.22 -16.78 -23.35
N SER A 328 -12.11 -16.09 -24.05
CA SER A 328 -13.48 -15.83 -23.58
C SER A 328 -14.24 -17.11 -23.22
N TYR A 329 -13.99 -18.21 -23.95
CA TYR A 329 -14.55 -19.52 -23.64
C TYR A 329 -14.06 -20.05 -22.28
N THR A 330 -12.76 -19.90 -21.99
CA THR A 330 -12.17 -20.27 -20.70
C THR A 330 -12.77 -19.45 -19.55
N ILE A 331 -12.88 -18.13 -19.73
CA ILE A 331 -13.51 -17.22 -18.75
C ILE A 331 -14.95 -17.67 -18.45
N ILE A 332 -15.75 -17.95 -19.48
CA ILE A 332 -17.13 -18.42 -19.32
C ILE A 332 -17.18 -19.75 -18.57
N LYS A 333 -16.31 -20.69 -18.92
CA LYS A 333 -16.30 -22.05 -18.36
C LYS A 333 -15.87 -22.06 -16.89
N GLU A 334 -14.77 -21.38 -16.55
CA GLU A 334 -14.22 -21.35 -15.20
C GLU A 334 -15.11 -20.59 -14.21
N ASN A 335 -15.86 -19.59 -14.71
CA ASN A 335 -16.82 -18.82 -13.91
C ASN A 335 -18.26 -19.34 -14.01
N ASN A 336 -18.46 -20.54 -14.58
CA ASN A 336 -19.77 -21.21 -14.69
C ASN A 336 -20.88 -20.38 -15.38
N LEU A 337 -20.53 -19.53 -16.35
CA LEU A 337 -21.46 -18.57 -16.99
C LEU A 337 -22.27 -19.17 -18.16
N MET A 338 -22.25 -20.49 -18.35
CA MET A 338 -22.91 -21.16 -19.48
C MET A 338 -24.44 -20.98 -19.46
N LEU A 339 -25.02 -20.79 -18.27
CA LEU A 339 -26.45 -20.59 -18.06
C LEU A 339 -26.86 -19.11 -18.07
N GLU A 340 -25.90 -18.18 -18.11
CA GLU A 340 -26.16 -16.74 -18.09
C GLU A 340 -26.54 -16.20 -19.47
N SER A 341 -27.20 -15.03 -19.46
CA SER A 341 -27.61 -14.35 -20.69
C SER A 341 -26.39 -13.95 -21.54
N GLU A 342 -26.56 -13.89 -22.86
CA GLU A 342 -25.48 -13.46 -23.77
C GLU A 342 -24.94 -12.07 -23.39
N LYS A 343 -25.83 -11.12 -23.03
CA LYS A 343 -25.42 -9.78 -22.60
C LYS A 343 -24.70 -9.74 -21.27
N TYR A 344 -25.09 -10.60 -20.33
CA TYR A 344 -24.35 -10.76 -19.09
C TYR A 344 -22.95 -11.30 -19.33
N ARG A 345 -22.81 -12.33 -20.19
CA ARG A 345 -21.51 -12.89 -20.56
C ARG A 345 -20.61 -11.87 -21.25
N ASP A 346 -21.16 -11.09 -22.19
CA ASP A 346 -20.43 -10.03 -22.88
C ASP A 346 -19.89 -8.99 -21.87
N GLY A 347 -20.75 -8.53 -20.96
CA GLY A 347 -20.38 -7.63 -19.88
C GLY A 347 -19.29 -8.21 -19.00
N PHE A 348 -19.48 -9.45 -18.53
CA PHE A 348 -18.54 -10.15 -17.66
C PHE A 348 -17.17 -10.32 -18.32
N ILE A 349 -17.09 -10.74 -19.58
CA ILE A 349 -15.81 -10.89 -20.28
C ILE A 349 -15.09 -9.53 -20.38
N SER A 350 -15.83 -8.47 -20.73
CA SER A 350 -15.25 -7.13 -20.85
C SER A 350 -14.74 -6.63 -19.51
N GLY A 351 -15.55 -6.74 -18.46
CA GLY A 351 -15.18 -6.37 -17.09
C GLY A 351 -13.99 -7.19 -16.59
N TYR A 352 -14.01 -8.50 -16.80
CA TYR A 352 -12.93 -9.41 -16.38
C TYR A 352 -11.58 -9.04 -16.98
N LYS A 353 -11.51 -8.75 -18.29
CA LYS A 353 -10.25 -8.37 -18.93
C LYS A 353 -9.73 -7.02 -18.45
N GLU A 354 -10.63 -6.06 -18.23
CA GLU A 354 -10.27 -4.76 -17.68
C GLU A 354 -9.79 -4.87 -16.24
N GLY A 355 -10.55 -5.55 -15.38
CA GLY A 355 -10.19 -5.80 -13.99
C GLY A 355 -8.87 -6.57 -13.88
N LEU A 356 -8.65 -7.59 -14.72
CA LEU A 356 -7.39 -8.32 -14.78
C LEU A 356 -6.22 -7.40 -15.12
N MET A 357 -6.36 -6.54 -16.14
CA MET A 357 -5.33 -5.58 -16.50
C MET A 357 -5.09 -4.55 -15.37
N GLU A 358 -6.16 -3.97 -14.81
CA GLU A 358 -6.11 -2.95 -13.77
C GLU A 358 -5.53 -3.50 -12.47
N GLY A 359 -6.09 -4.60 -11.96
CA GLY A 359 -5.61 -5.31 -10.77
C GLY A 359 -4.18 -5.78 -10.92
N TYR A 360 -3.80 -6.34 -12.08
CA TYR A 360 -2.42 -6.74 -12.34
C TYR A 360 -1.49 -5.53 -12.35
N THR A 361 -1.81 -4.50 -13.14
CA THR A 361 -0.92 -3.35 -13.36
C THR A 361 -0.75 -2.56 -12.07
N THR A 362 -1.84 -2.26 -11.36
CA THR A 362 -1.83 -1.54 -10.09
C THR A 362 -1.10 -2.33 -9.01
N THR A 363 -1.35 -3.64 -8.89
CA THR A 363 -0.64 -4.47 -7.88
C THR A 363 0.83 -4.62 -8.22
N PHE A 364 1.19 -4.87 -9.47
CA PHE A 364 2.59 -4.97 -9.87
C PHE A 364 3.32 -3.63 -9.69
N GLN A 365 2.65 -2.51 -9.96
CA GLN A 365 3.18 -1.17 -9.69
C GLN A 365 3.23 -0.86 -8.20
N ASN A 366 2.26 -1.27 -7.38
CA ASN A 366 2.27 -1.06 -5.93
C ASN A 366 3.31 -1.96 -5.26
N LEU A 367 3.47 -3.22 -5.67
CA LEU A 367 4.61 -4.05 -5.27
C LEU A 367 5.97 -3.48 -5.72
N ASN A 368 5.97 -2.51 -6.64
CA ASN A 368 7.13 -1.72 -7.02
C ASN A 368 7.21 -0.41 -6.21
N ILE A 369 6.07 0.25 -5.90
CA ILE A 369 5.94 1.56 -5.22
C ILE A 369 5.95 1.44 -3.70
N ASP A 370 5.28 0.47 -3.08
CA ASP A 370 5.38 0.15 -1.64
C ASP A 370 6.82 -0.27 -1.31
N THR A 371 7.51 -0.93 -2.24
CA THR A 371 8.96 -1.11 -2.18
C THR A 371 9.80 0.13 -2.51
N ILE A 372 9.21 1.30 -2.82
CA ILE A 372 9.92 2.57 -3.04
C ILE A 372 9.58 3.59 -1.92
N SER A 373 8.34 3.62 -1.42
CA SER A 373 7.86 4.51 -0.36
C SER A 373 8.31 4.07 1.04
N GLU A 374 8.41 2.77 1.32
CA GLU A 374 9.09 2.25 2.52
C GLU A 374 10.62 2.33 2.43
N LYS A 375 11.16 2.70 1.26
CA LYS A 375 12.60 2.63 0.95
C LYS A 375 13.25 3.97 0.67
N PHE A 376 12.59 5.11 0.90
CA PHE A 376 13.19 6.42 0.61
C PHE A 376 12.63 7.52 1.52
N ILE A 377 13.46 8.02 2.44
CA ILE A 377 13.15 9.15 3.33
C ILE A 377 14.01 10.35 2.99
N VAL A 378 13.43 11.54 3.03
CA VAL A 378 14.15 12.81 2.88
C VAL A 378 13.74 13.77 3.99
N ASP A 379 14.71 14.28 4.73
CA ASP A 379 14.47 15.26 5.80
C ASP A 379 15.57 16.33 5.84
N THR A 380 15.34 17.42 6.57
CA THR A 380 16.26 18.54 6.73
C THR A 380 16.67 18.70 8.20
N ILE A 381 17.96 18.50 8.49
CA ILE A 381 18.51 18.79 9.82
C ILE A 381 18.96 20.26 9.87
N ALA A 382 18.42 20.99 10.85
CA ALA A 382 18.82 22.35 11.16
C ALA A 382 20.19 22.39 11.87
N ILE A 383 20.76 23.60 12.00
CA ILE A 383 22.07 23.82 12.63
C ILE A 383 22.10 23.35 14.11
N SER A 384 20.94 23.29 14.75
CA SER A 384 20.75 22.75 16.10
C SER A 384 21.05 21.25 16.22
N GLY A 385 21.28 20.55 15.11
CA GLY A 385 21.36 19.09 15.09
C GLY A 385 19.98 18.45 15.13
N GLY A 386 19.96 17.13 15.06
CA GLY A 386 18.74 16.34 15.03
C GLY A 386 19.03 14.86 14.78
N GLU A 387 18.01 14.05 14.98
CA GLU A 387 18.01 12.62 14.67
C GLU A 387 16.97 12.37 13.58
N ILE A 388 17.31 11.50 12.64
CA ILE A 388 16.42 11.00 11.59
C ILE A 388 16.45 9.48 11.63
N SER A 389 15.29 8.85 11.48
CA SER A 389 15.17 7.41 11.28
C SER A 389 14.56 7.06 9.92
N ASP A 390 14.68 5.81 9.50
CA ASP A 390 13.85 5.28 8.41
C ASP A 390 12.39 5.07 8.86
N SER A 391 11.50 4.74 7.92
CA SER A 391 10.05 4.66 8.16
C SER A 391 9.69 3.56 9.13
N ASN A 392 10.57 2.57 9.23
CA ASN A 392 10.43 1.38 10.05
C ASN A 392 11.30 1.43 11.31
N ASN A 393 11.99 2.55 11.59
CA ASN A 393 12.85 2.73 12.76
C ASN A 393 13.97 1.66 12.90
N ASN A 394 14.43 1.08 11.80
CA ASN A 394 15.53 0.13 11.76
C ASN A 394 16.91 0.82 11.77
N ILE A 395 17.00 2.05 11.28
CA ILE A 395 18.23 2.85 11.21
C ILE A 395 17.99 4.25 11.75
N TYR A 396 18.95 4.78 12.49
CA TYR A 396 18.94 6.12 13.06
C TYR A 396 20.25 6.84 12.72
N LEU A 397 20.13 8.08 12.26
CA LEU A 397 21.23 8.98 11.98
C LEU A 397 21.11 10.21 12.88
N ASN A 398 22.03 10.34 13.82
CA ASN A 398 22.08 11.46 14.75
C ASN A 398 23.24 12.40 14.40
N ILE A 399 22.91 13.68 14.20
CA ILE A 399 23.86 14.75 13.89
C ILE A 399 23.88 15.75 15.05
N GLU A 400 25.02 15.81 15.74
CA GLU A 400 25.20 16.76 16.83
C GLU A 400 25.13 18.23 16.36
N LYS A 401 24.65 19.10 17.25
CA LYS A 401 24.56 20.55 17.00
C LYS A 401 25.88 21.14 16.52
N GLY A 402 25.84 21.95 15.48
CA GLY A 402 27.02 22.60 14.90
C GLY A 402 28.03 21.63 14.27
N THR A 403 27.60 20.44 13.85
CA THR A 403 28.37 19.58 12.93
C THR A 403 28.42 20.18 11.53
N TYR A 404 27.28 20.74 11.08
CA TYR A 404 27.16 21.54 9.88
C TYR A 404 26.77 22.97 10.25
N TYR A 405 27.33 23.94 9.53
CA TYR A 405 27.07 25.37 9.77
C TYR A 405 25.84 25.90 9.02
N ASN A 406 25.23 25.05 8.19
CA ASN A 406 24.00 25.32 7.46
C ASN A 406 23.09 24.09 7.54
N PRO A 407 21.77 24.25 7.35
CA PRO A 407 20.86 23.12 7.24
C PRO A 407 21.31 22.16 6.14
N VAL A 408 21.26 20.86 6.43
CA VAL A 408 21.61 19.80 5.48
C VAL A 408 20.39 18.97 5.17
N VAL A 409 20.24 18.60 3.90
CA VAL A 409 19.19 17.67 3.47
C VAL A 409 19.76 16.27 3.49
N ILE A 410 19.08 15.35 4.14
CA ILE A 410 19.49 13.97 4.31
C ILE A 410 18.48 13.10 3.58
N SER A 411 18.97 12.11 2.83
CA SER A 411 18.12 11.01 2.36
C SER A 411 18.63 9.67 2.86
N ILE A 412 17.71 8.78 3.21
CA ILE A 412 17.96 7.39 3.60
C ILE A 412 17.17 6.49 2.66
N ASP A 413 17.88 5.68 1.87
CA ASP A 413 17.30 4.83 0.86
C ASP A 413 17.57 3.36 1.19
N ILE A 414 16.55 2.49 1.15
CA ILE A 414 16.73 1.05 1.30
C ILE A 414 16.98 0.43 -0.08
N LEU A 415 18.11 -0.25 -0.23
CA LEU A 415 18.53 -0.83 -1.49
C LEU A 415 18.24 -2.34 -1.53
N PRO A 416 17.73 -2.87 -2.66
CA PRO A 416 17.52 -4.30 -2.83
C PRO A 416 18.80 -5.14 -2.72
N ASP A 417 18.69 -6.29 -2.06
CA ASP A 417 19.78 -7.28 -1.94
C ASP A 417 20.41 -7.67 -3.29
N SER A 418 19.64 -7.65 -4.38
CA SER A 418 20.12 -8.01 -5.72
C SER A 418 21.25 -7.12 -6.24
N PHE A 419 21.45 -5.92 -5.69
CA PHE A 419 22.53 -5.02 -6.10
C PHE A 419 23.89 -5.41 -5.52
N PHE A 420 23.91 -6.26 -4.48
CA PHE A 420 25.13 -6.53 -3.74
C PHE A 420 25.46 -8.02 -3.70
N SER A 421 26.68 -8.34 -4.12
CA SER A 421 27.27 -9.66 -3.86
C SER A 421 28.14 -9.60 -2.62
N LEU A 422 27.80 -10.39 -1.59
CA LEU A 422 28.64 -10.55 -0.40
C LEU A 422 29.81 -11.49 -0.76
N THR A 423 31.04 -10.97 -0.72
CA THR A 423 32.26 -11.71 -1.11
C THR A 423 32.75 -12.71 -0.06
N LYS A 424 32.18 -12.66 1.14
CA LYS A 424 32.41 -13.60 2.25
C LYS A 424 31.06 -14.17 2.72
N PRO A 425 31.04 -15.33 3.42
CA PRO A 425 29.82 -15.93 3.96
C PRO A 425 29.33 -15.17 5.21
N TYR A 426 29.09 -13.86 5.06
CA TYR A 426 28.45 -13.04 6.07
C TYR A 426 26.98 -13.47 6.21
N ILE A 427 26.43 -13.38 7.43
CA ILE A 427 24.97 -13.34 7.60
C ILE A 427 24.55 -11.88 7.53
N LYS A 428 23.53 -11.59 6.72
CA LYS A 428 22.91 -10.26 6.65
C LYS A 428 22.15 -9.99 7.96
N GLY A 429 22.44 -8.87 8.62
CA GLY A 429 21.83 -8.44 9.87
C GLY A 429 20.91 -7.22 9.73
N SER A 430 20.89 -6.56 8.57
CA SER A 430 19.98 -5.47 8.23
C SER A 430 19.77 -5.40 6.72
N GLU A 431 18.84 -4.57 6.26
CA GLU A 431 18.80 -4.16 4.85
C GLU A 431 20.05 -3.34 4.47
N PHE A 432 20.24 -3.11 3.17
CA PHE A 432 21.26 -2.18 2.67
C PHE A 432 20.69 -0.77 2.67
N PHE A 433 21.37 0.18 3.28
CA PHE A 433 20.93 1.57 3.39
C PHE A 433 21.89 2.50 2.69
N LYS A 434 21.40 3.33 1.78
CA LYS A 434 22.16 4.44 1.20
C LYS A 434 21.81 5.73 1.94
N ILE A 435 22.82 6.48 2.39
CA ILE A 435 22.62 7.71 3.16
C ILE A 435 23.31 8.88 2.46
N ASP A 436 22.54 9.77 1.84
CA ASP A 436 23.09 10.96 1.19
C ASP A 436 22.90 12.21 2.04
N ILE A 437 23.98 12.92 2.37
CA ILE A 437 23.94 14.20 3.10
C ILE A 437 24.30 15.33 2.14
N LYS A 438 23.29 16.08 1.68
CA LYS A 438 23.46 17.23 0.80
C LYS A 438 23.73 18.50 1.61
N ASN A 439 25.03 18.79 1.79
CA ASN A 439 25.50 20.03 2.37
C ASN A 439 25.90 21.06 1.29
N LYS A 440 25.03 22.04 1.04
CA LYS A 440 25.27 23.11 0.05
C LYS A 440 26.47 24.00 0.36
N SER A 441 26.87 24.09 1.63
CA SER A 441 27.98 24.94 2.06
C SER A 441 29.35 24.27 1.94
N PHE A 442 29.40 22.94 1.80
CA PHE A 442 30.63 22.14 1.84
C PHE A 442 31.48 22.29 3.12
N GLU A 443 31.01 23.04 4.12
CA GLU A 443 31.68 23.26 5.40
C GLU A 443 31.09 22.37 6.49
N SER A 444 31.97 21.76 7.31
CA SER A 444 31.59 20.92 8.44
C SER A 444 32.70 20.91 9.51
N ASP A 445 32.31 20.73 10.78
CA ASP A 445 33.25 20.52 11.88
C ASP A 445 33.66 19.04 11.95
N ASN A 446 34.82 18.76 11.37
CA ASN A 446 35.32 17.40 11.28
C ASN A 446 35.89 16.83 12.59
N ASN A 447 35.89 17.62 13.67
CA ASN A 447 36.21 17.11 15.00
C ASN A 447 35.02 16.39 15.62
N LYS A 448 33.80 16.70 15.18
CA LYS A 448 32.57 16.02 15.62
C LYS A 448 32.35 14.71 14.88
N ASN A 449 31.36 13.96 15.35
CA ASN A 449 30.93 12.70 14.77
C ASN A 449 29.45 12.78 14.40
N ILE A 450 29.10 12.07 13.34
CA ILE A 450 27.74 11.68 13.01
C ILE A 450 27.59 10.25 13.53
N GLU A 451 26.57 10.02 14.33
CA GLU A 451 26.29 8.70 14.90
C GLU A 451 25.28 7.98 14.01
N LEU A 452 25.62 6.74 13.64
CA LEU A 452 24.77 5.86 12.85
C LEU A 452 24.47 4.61 13.67
N LYS A 453 23.19 4.31 13.85
CA LYS A 453 22.71 3.27 14.75
C LYS A 453 21.67 2.39 14.03
N PHE A 454 21.73 1.09 14.25
CA PHE A 454 20.79 0.11 13.68
C PHE A 454 20.24 -0.77 14.79
N GLU A 455 18.97 -1.18 14.68
CA GLU A 455 18.46 -2.25 15.52
C GLU A 455 19.27 -3.52 15.30
N TYR A 456 19.68 -4.17 16.40
CA TYR A 456 20.55 -5.34 16.34
C TYR A 456 20.43 -6.22 17.58
N TYR A 457 19.99 -7.45 17.34
CA TYR A 457 19.82 -8.50 18.36
C TYR A 457 20.74 -9.70 18.14
N GLY A 458 21.76 -9.56 17.28
CA GLY A 458 22.71 -10.62 16.97
C GLY A 458 23.89 -10.71 17.96
N ASP A 459 24.87 -11.55 17.61
CA ASP A 459 26.04 -11.81 18.46
C ASP A 459 27.13 -10.70 18.39
N GLU A 460 28.15 -10.82 19.23
CA GLU A 460 29.28 -9.87 19.29
C GLU A 460 30.14 -9.80 18.01
N LYS A 461 29.89 -10.67 17.02
CA LYS A 461 30.55 -10.65 15.71
C LYS A 461 29.76 -9.83 14.67
N GLY A 462 28.62 -9.25 15.06
CA GLY A 462 27.93 -8.21 14.31
C GLY A 462 28.80 -6.99 14.07
N GLY A 463 28.61 -6.33 12.93
CA GLY A 463 29.32 -5.10 12.59
C GLY A 463 28.58 -4.30 11.56
N ILE A 464 28.73 -2.99 11.60
CA ILE A 464 28.30 -2.09 10.53
C ILE A 464 29.41 -2.07 9.47
N TYR A 465 29.03 -2.20 8.20
CA TYR A 465 29.94 -2.18 7.06
C TYR A 465 29.51 -1.09 6.10
N LYS A 466 30.50 -0.44 5.49
CA LYS A 466 30.32 0.52 4.40
C LYS A 466 30.86 -0.06 3.09
N LEU A 467 30.17 0.16 1.98
CA LEU A 467 30.67 -0.19 0.65
C LEU A 467 31.67 0.88 0.19
N VAL A 468 32.90 0.46 -0.12
CA VAL A 468 33.94 1.32 -0.70
C VAL A 468 34.67 0.52 -1.78
N ASP A 469 34.78 1.05 -3.00
CA ASP A 469 35.43 0.38 -4.14
C ASP A 469 34.94 -1.07 -4.36
N ASN A 470 33.62 -1.31 -4.31
CA ASN A 470 32.97 -2.63 -4.38
C ASN A 470 33.40 -3.64 -3.30
N LYS A 471 33.96 -3.18 -2.18
CA LYS A 471 34.36 -4.00 -1.04
C LYS A 471 33.64 -3.53 0.24
N TRP A 472 33.16 -4.46 1.04
CA TRP A 472 32.56 -4.17 2.34
C TRP A 472 33.62 -3.94 3.41
N PHE A 473 33.73 -2.70 3.88
CA PHE A 473 34.66 -2.29 4.93
C PHE A 473 33.94 -2.19 6.27
N TYR A 474 34.42 -2.96 7.24
CA TYR A 474 33.94 -2.88 8.61
C TYR A 474 34.19 -1.50 9.23
N LEU A 475 33.18 -0.93 9.87
CA LEU A 475 33.24 0.29 10.67
C LEU A 475 33.27 -0.08 12.16
N PRO A 476 34.11 0.58 12.98
CA PRO A 476 34.15 0.32 14.42
C PRO A 476 32.76 0.45 15.04
N SER A 477 32.22 -0.67 15.48
CA SER A 477 30.85 -0.76 15.96
C SER A 477 30.81 -1.13 17.44
N THR A 478 29.88 -0.53 18.19
CA THR A 478 29.54 -0.87 19.57
C THR A 478 28.14 -1.47 19.60
N ILE A 479 27.96 -2.58 20.31
CA ILE A 479 26.66 -3.24 20.47
C ILE A 479 26.19 -2.97 21.90
N GLU A 480 25.11 -2.19 22.04
CA GLU A 480 24.55 -1.77 23.32
C GLU A 480 23.02 -1.67 23.19
N GLU A 481 22.29 -2.15 24.20
CA GLU A 481 20.84 -1.91 24.38
C GLU A 481 19.96 -2.24 23.17
N GLY A 482 20.19 -3.37 22.48
CA GLY A 482 19.41 -3.78 21.31
C GLY A 482 19.80 -3.09 20.01
N PHE A 483 20.91 -2.35 20.01
CA PHE A 483 21.41 -1.63 18.85
C PHE A 483 22.88 -1.90 18.58
N ILE A 484 23.27 -1.68 17.33
CA ILE A 484 24.65 -1.56 16.90
C ILE A 484 24.91 -0.15 16.36
N THR A 485 25.96 0.48 16.85
CA THR A 485 26.25 1.91 16.60
C THR A 485 27.66 2.11 16.08
N THR A 486 27.86 3.02 15.13
CA THR A 486 29.16 3.50 14.67
C THR A 486 29.21 5.02 14.64
N LYS A 487 30.41 5.58 14.76
CA LYS A 487 30.65 7.02 14.69
C LYS A 487 31.47 7.36 13.45
N LEU A 488 30.96 8.27 12.64
CA LEU A 488 31.51 8.66 11.34
C LEU A 488 31.88 10.14 11.32
N LYS A 489 32.93 10.49 10.57
CA LYS A 489 33.30 11.90 10.39
C LYS A 489 32.42 12.54 9.31
N PRO A 490 32.02 13.82 9.44
CA PRO A 490 31.24 14.48 8.38
C PRO A 490 31.85 14.40 6.98
N LYS A 491 33.19 14.47 6.86
CA LYS A 491 33.89 14.28 5.58
C LYS A 491 33.83 12.86 5.01
N SER A 492 33.48 11.83 5.76
CA SER A 492 33.34 10.47 5.20
C SER A 492 32.11 10.35 4.29
N PHE A 493 31.17 11.31 4.37
CA PHE A 493 29.98 11.37 3.51
C PHE A 493 30.19 12.16 2.21
N SER A 494 31.34 12.83 2.04
CA SER A 494 31.58 13.70 0.88
C SER A 494 32.23 12.98 -0.32
N LYS A 495 32.52 11.68 -0.21
CA LYS A 495 33.12 10.84 -1.25
C LYS A 495 32.36 9.52 -1.34
N ASP A 496 32.18 9.03 -2.56
CA ASP A 496 31.57 7.74 -2.92
C ASP A 496 30.06 7.61 -2.59
N GLU A 497 29.46 6.50 -3.00
CA GLU A 497 28.11 6.13 -2.59
C GLU A 497 28.12 5.65 -1.13
N ASN A 498 27.40 6.33 -0.26
CA ASN A 498 27.38 6.07 1.18
C ASN A 498 26.41 4.92 1.52
N ILE A 499 26.80 3.70 1.18
CA ILE A 499 25.98 2.50 1.38
C ILE A 499 26.46 1.72 2.60
N PHE A 500 25.55 1.42 3.51
CA PHE A 500 25.78 0.77 4.80
C PHE A 500 24.93 -0.49 4.96
N VAL A 501 25.42 -1.44 5.75
CA VAL A 501 24.70 -2.67 6.10
C VAL A 501 25.26 -3.25 7.39
N VAL A 502 24.43 -3.91 8.18
CA VAL A 502 24.85 -4.73 9.31
C VAL A 502 25.12 -6.14 8.83
N LEU A 503 26.33 -6.66 9.08
CA LEU A 503 26.74 -8.01 8.73
C LEU A 503 27.33 -8.73 9.94
N ILE A 504 27.05 -10.03 10.03
CA ILE A 504 27.62 -10.92 11.04
C ILE A 504 28.71 -11.75 10.36
N ASP A 505 29.95 -11.56 10.78
CA ASP A 505 31.09 -12.33 10.30
C ASP A 505 31.38 -13.48 11.26
N LYS A 506 30.83 -14.68 10.99
CA LYS A 506 31.07 -15.87 11.83
C LYS A 506 32.55 -16.20 12.00
N ASN A 507 33.38 -15.82 11.02
CA ASN A 507 34.82 -16.06 10.99
C ASN A 507 35.63 -14.92 11.62
N ALA A 508 34.98 -13.87 12.13
CA ALA A 508 35.66 -12.81 12.87
C ALA A 508 36.41 -13.42 14.06
N THR A 509 37.72 -13.21 14.06
CA THR A 509 38.61 -13.70 15.11
C THR A 509 38.62 -12.71 16.26
N LEU A 510 38.28 -13.19 17.46
CA LEU A 510 38.40 -12.43 18.70
C LEU A 510 39.71 -12.82 19.38
N PHE A 511 40.56 -11.82 19.67
CA PHE A 511 41.83 -12.06 20.36
C PHE A 511 41.65 -11.91 21.86
N TYR A 512 42.07 -12.90 22.64
CA TYR A 512 41.91 -12.84 24.11
C TYR A 512 42.96 -11.96 24.79
N ASP A 513 44.14 -11.79 24.18
CA ASP A 513 45.26 -11.02 24.73
C ASP A 513 45.16 -9.49 24.50
N ILE A 514 44.07 -9.04 23.88
CA ILE A 514 43.75 -7.61 23.73
C ILE A 514 42.60 -7.17 24.65
N ARG A 515 42.08 -8.05 25.51
CA ARG A 515 41.08 -7.67 26.53
C ARG A 515 41.70 -6.63 27.47
N GLY A 516 41.08 -5.45 27.55
CA GLY A 516 41.61 -4.32 28.31
C GLY A 516 42.83 -3.63 27.69
N HIS A 517 43.23 -4.00 26.48
CA HIS A 517 44.34 -3.35 25.78
C HIS A 517 43.88 -2.02 25.15
N TRP A 518 44.68 -0.96 25.27
CA TRP A 518 44.31 0.39 24.82
C TRP A 518 43.99 0.50 23.31
N ALA A 519 44.60 -0.37 22.50
CA ALA A 519 44.42 -0.46 21.05
C ALA A 519 43.39 -1.53 20.60
N LYS A 520 42.58 -2.07 21.54
CA LYS A 520 41.68 -3.20 21.27
C LYS A 520 40.78 -2.92 20.06
N ASP A 521 40.15 -1.75 20.02
CA ASP A 521 39.13 -1.44 19.03
C ASP A 521 39.74 -1.27 17.63
N GLU A 522 40.91 -0.64 17.54
CA GLU A 522 41.62 -0.46 16.29
C GLU A 522 42.18 -1.79 15.77
N ILE A 523 42.66 -2.66 16.67
CA ILE A 523 43.10 -4.02 16.33
C ILE A 523 41.94 -4.85 15.79
N ASN A 524 40.80 -4.86 16.48
CA ASN A 524 39.60 -5.56 16.03
C ASN A 524 39.14 -5.02 14.67
N THR A 525 39.16 -3.71 14.49
CA THR A 525 38.79 -3.07 13.23
C THR A 525 39.67 -3.54 12.08
N PHE A 526 41.00 -3.47 12.25
CA PHE A 526 41.94 -3.87 11.20
C PHE A 526 41.91 -5.38 10.95
N ALA A 527 41.61 -6.19 11.97
CA ALA A 527 41.45 -7.63 11.82
C ALA A 527 40.20 -7.97 11.01
N ARG A 528 39.05 -7.34 11.32
CA ARG A 528 37.80 -7.52 10.56
C ARG A 528 37.91 -7.02 9.11
N ARG A 529 38.71 -5.98 8.88
CA ARG A 529 39.07 -5.51 7.52
C ARG A 529 40.06 -6.42 6.79
N GLY A 530 40.60 -7.47 7.44
CA GLY A 530 41.60 -8.37 6.87
C GLY A 530 43.00 -7.76 6.70
N ILE A 531 43.22 -6.56 7.24
CA ILE A 531 44.48 -5.82 7.16
C ILE A 531 45.52 -6.51 8.04
N VAL A 532 45.15 -6.87 9.27
CA VAL A 532 46.00 -7.62 10.19
C VAL A 532 45.38 -8.96 10.53
N SER A 533 46.22 -9.91 10.96
CA SER A 533 45.79 -11.19 11.48
C SER A 533 46.54 -11.49 12.78
N GLY A 534 45.92 -12.30 13.64
CA GLY A 534 46.59 -12.88 14.80
C GLY A 534 47.41 -14.12 14.45
N TYR A 535 47.79 -14.84 15.48
CA TYR A 535 48.51 -16.10 15.41
C TYR A 535 47.54 -17.27 15.56
N GLY A 536 47.97 -18.47 15.15
CA GLY A 536 47.15 -19.69 15.25
C GLY A 536 46.80 -20.11 16.68
N ASP A 537 47.41 -19.47 17.69
CA ASP A 537 47.11 -19.65 19.11
C ASP A 537 45.94 -18.77 19.60
N GLY A 538 45.33 -17.96 18.73
CA GLY A 538 44.22 -17.06 19.08
C GLY A 538 44.64 -15.71 19.66
N THR A 539 45.93 -15.37 19.63
CA THR A 539 46.47 -14.07 20.10
C THR A 539 46.76 -13.10 18.97
N PHE A 540 46.80 -11.80 19.29
CA PHE A 540 47.30 -10.76 18.39
C PHE A 540 48.76 -10.35 18.68
N LYS A 541 49.22 -10.51 19.92
CA LYS A 541 50.50 -10.08 20.48
C LYS A 541 50.72 -8.56 20.29
N PRO A 542 49.85 -7.69 20.84
CA PRO A 542 49.84 -6.25 20.56
C PRO A 542 51.17 -5.57 20.90
N ASN A 543 51.84 -6.02 21.96
CA ASN A 543 53.10 -5.45 22.45
C ASN A 543 54.36 -6.03 21.78
N LYS A 544 54.21 -6.99 20.86
CA LYS A 544 55.35 -7.55 20.11
C LYS A 544 55.87 -6.49 19.14
N ASN A 545 57.19 -6.34 19.08
CA ASN A 545 57.84 -5.50 18.08
C ASN A 545 57.58 -6.03 16.68
N LEU A 546 57.26 -5.14 15.75
CA LEU A 546 56.97 -5.46 14.37
C LEU A 546 58.26 -5.55 13.56
N SER A 547 58.40 -6.55 12.68
CA SER A 547 59.52 -6.60 11.74
C SER A 547 59.33 -5.63 10.56
N ARG A 548 60.43 -5.28 9.88
CA ARG A 548 60.38 -4.48 8.64
C ARG A 548 59.50 -5.11 7.57
N GLY A 549 59.58 -6.43 7.39
CA GLY A 549 58.75 -7.19 6.47
C GLY A 549 57.27 -7.16 6.87
N GLU A 550 56.96 -7.39 8.15
CA GLU A 550 55.58 -7.33 8.66
C GLU A 550 54.98 -5.94 8.46
N PHE A 551 55.75 -4.87 8.70
CA PHE A 551 55.31 -3.49 8.48
C PHE A 551 54.91 -3.24 7.03
N LEU A 552 55.76 -3.65 6.07
CA LEU A 552 55.44 -3.52 4.65
C LEU A 552 54.23 -4.36 4.24
N SER A 553 54.05 -5.55 4.81
CA SER A 553 52.85 -6.37 4.56
C SER A 553 51.56 -5.73 5.08
N ILE A 554 51.60 -5.00 6.19
CA ILE A 554 50.44 -4.24 6.67
C ILE A 554 50.17 -3.07 5.72
N LEU A 555 51.21 -2.32 5.35
CA LEU A 555 51.09 -1.20 4.42
C LEU A 555 50.55 -1.63 3.06
N SER A 556 51.02 -2.76 2.52
CA SER A 556 50.56 -3.28 1.23
C SER A 556 49.06 -3.57 1.23
N LYS A 557 48.50 -4.01 2.35
CA LYS A 557 47.06 -4.25 2.49
C LYS A 557 46.28 -2.96 2.68
N VAL A 558 46.79 -2.01 3.48
CA VAL A 558 46.13 -0.71 3.72
C VAL A 558 46.02 0.11 2.43
N TYR A 559 47.07 0.09 1.61
CA TYR A 559 47.18 0.89 0.39
C TYR A 559 46.93 0.09 -0.90
N ASP A 560 46.42 -1.14 -0.78
CA ASP A 560 46.08 -2.07 -1.88
C ASP A 560 47.20 -2.16 -2.96
N TRP A 561 48.43 -2.41 -2.52
CA TRP A 561 49.59 -2.47 -3.42
C TRP A 561 49.48 -3.65 -4.38
N ASP A 562 49.57 -3.37 -5.68
CA ASP A 562 49.70 -4.38 -6.72
C ASP A 562 51.13 -4.97 -6.76
N THR A 563 51.38 -5.87 -5.82
CA THR A 563 52.68 -6.50 -5.62
C THR A 563 53.01 -7.58 -6.66
N LYS A 564 52.02 -8.05 -7.43
CA LYS A 564 52.17 -9.18 -8.35
C LYS A 564 52.39 -8.77 -9.81
N SER A 565 51.98 -7.57 -10.21
CA SER A 565 52.13 -7.09 -11.60
C SER A 565 53.53 -6.59 -11.96
N MET A 566 54.46 -6.61 -11.00
CA MET A 566 55.80 -6.08 -11.21
C MET A 566 56.65 -6.96 -12.11
N SER A 567 57.05 -6.42 -13.26
CA SER A 567 57.90 -7.11 -14.25
C SER A 567 59.35 -7.29 -13.82
N TYR A 568 59.86 -6.48 -12.88
CA TYR A 568 61.26 -6.51 -12.44
C TYR A 568 61.41 -6.69 -10.93
N ASP A 569 62.30 -7.59 -10.54
CA ASP A 569 62.66 -7.87 -9.14
C ASP A 569 63.87 -7.01 -8.72
N THR A 570 63.58 -5.75 -8.39
CA THR A 570 64.57 -4.76 -7.93
C THR A 570 65.17 -5.15 -6.57
N ALA A 571 64.47 -5.99 -5.81
CA ALA A 571 64.92 -6.49 -4.51
C ALA A 571 66.08 -7.50 -4.60
N LYS A 572 66.32 -8.14 -5.76
CA LYS A 572 67.45 -9.08 -5.96
C LYS A 572 68.83 -8.48 -5.70
N LYS A 573 68.96 -7.15 -5.70
CA LYS A 573 70.22 -6.45 -5.39
C LYS A 573 70.69 -6.63 -3.94
N PHE A 574 69.81 -7.04 -3.03
CA PHE A 574 70.17 -7.20 -1.62
C PHE A 574 70.83 -8.56 -1.36
N LYS A 575 71.91 -8.56 -0.58
CA LYS A 575 72.69 -9.78 -0.25
C LYS A 575 71.86 -10.82 0.51
N ASP A 576 70.87 -10.39 1.28
CA ASP A 576 70.00 -11.23 2.09
C ASP A 576 68.65 -11.53 1.40
N TYR A 577 68.55 -11.33 0.09
CA TYR A 577 67.33 -11.55 -0.70
C TYR A 577 66.71 -12.96 -0.49
N ASN A 578 67.52 -14.01 -0.37
CA ASN A 578 67.04 -15.37 -0.11
C ASN A 578 66.35 -15.54 1.27
N THR A 579 66.51 -14.58 2.18
CA THR A 579 65.87 -14.59 3.51
C THR A 579 64.48 -13.95 3.52
N PHE A 580 64.05 -13.33 2.41
CA PHE A 580 62.81 -12.54 2.36
C PHE A 580 61.57 -13.41 2.48
N LYS A 581 61.66 -14.67 2.03
CA LYS A 581 60.57 -15.65 2.10
C LYS A 581 59.24 -15.04 1.60
N TYR A 582 58.23 -14.98 2.46
CA TYR A 582 56.89 -14.48 2.15
C TYR A 582 56.80 -12.95 2.01
N TYR A 583 57.85 -12.20 2.39
CA TYR A 583 57.90 -10.74 2.21
C TYR A 583 58.45 -10.30 0.84
N LYS A 584 58.87 -11.24 0.00
CA LYS A 584 59.60 -10.94 -1.24
C LYS A 584 58.85 -9.92 -2.11
N ASP A 585 57.57 -10.15 -2.38
CA ASP A 585 56.79 -9.33 -3.31
C ASP A 585 56.53 -7.92 -2.74
N VAL A 586 56.18 -7.82 -1.46
CA VAL A 586 55.94 -6.54 -0.78
C VAL A 586 57.23 -5.71 -0.65
N ILE A 587 58.38 -6.36 -0.42
CA ILE A 587 59.67 -5.67 -0.38
C ILE A 587 60.07 -5.18 -1.77
N ASN A 588 59.89 -6.02 -2.80
CA ASN A 588 60.18 -5.63 -4.18
C ASN A 588 59.37 -4.39 -4.58
N TYR A 589 58.07 -4.38 -4.27
CA TYR A 589 57.19 -3.25 -4.52
C TYR A 589 57.65 -1.99 -3.80
N ALA A 590 57.87 -2.07 -2.49
CA ALA A 590 58.24 -0.90 -1.68
C ALA A 590 59.60 -0.31 -2.10
N VAL A 591 60.55 -1.14 -2.54
CA VAL A 591 61.86 -0.71 -3.02
C VAL A 591 61.77 -0.05 -4.39
N ASN A 592 60.97 -0.61 -5.31
CA ASN A 592 60.79 -0.06 -6.65
C ASN A 592 60.03 1.29 -6.62
N LYS A 593 59.01 1.41 -5.76
CA LYS A 593 58.30 2.68 -5.52
C LYS A 593 59.11 3.69 -4.69
N ASN A 594 60.35 3.35 -4.30
CA ASN A 594 61.23 4.15 -3.44
C ASN A 594 60.67 4.46 -2.04
N TYR A 595 59.65 3.75 -1.57
CA TYR A 595 59.09 3.91 -0.22
C TYR A 595 60.08 3.53 0.87
N ILE A 596 60.99 2.60 0.59
CA ILE A 596 62.03 2.16 1.52
C ILE A 596 63.33 1.85 0.77
N GLN A 597 64.46 1.97 1.47
CA GLN A 597 65.78 1.56 0.98
C GLN A 597 66.39 0.51 1.93
N GLY A 598 67.36 -0.27 1.42
CA GLY A 598 68.16 -1.15 2.26
C GLY A 598 69.25 -0.40 3.03
N TYR A 599 70.03 -1.14 3.80
CA TYR A 599 71.14 -0.61 4.58
C TYR A 599 72.41 -0.44 3.71
N SER A 600 73.38 0.30 4.23
CA SER A 600 74.67 0.57 3.57
C SER A 600 75.52 -0.69 3.32
N ASP A 601 75.24 -1.79 4.02
CA ASP A 601 75.91 -3.09 3.84
C ASP A 601 75.33 -3.92 2.66
N ASN A 602 74.39 -3.35 1.90
CA ASN A 602 73.60 -3.97 0.84
C ASN A 602 72.66 -5.08 1.31
N THR A 603 72.16 -5.03 2.56
CA THR A 603 71.11 -5.92 3.07
C THR A 603 69.79 -5.17 3.32
N PHE A 604 68.69 -5.89 3.46
CA PHE A 604 67.37 -5.32 3.79
C PHE A 604 66.89 -5.65 5.21
N LYS A 605 67.30 -6.81 5.75
CA LYS A 605 66.99 -7.35 7.09
C LYS A 605 65.48 -7.39 7.38
N PRO A 606 64.69 -8.17 6.61
CA PRO A 606 63.22 -8.14 6.69
C PRO A 606 62.67 -8.59 8.04
N ASN A 607 63.37 -9.48 8.75
CA ASN A 607 62.95 -10.02 10.04
C ASN A 607 63.40 -9.16 11.23
N ASN A 608 64.20 -8.11 11.00
CA ASN A 608 64.62 -7.22 12.08
C ASN A 608 63.45 -6.34 12.53
N PRO A 609 63.31 -6.08 13.84
CA PRO A 609 62.36 -5.10 14.35
C PRO A 609 62.56 -3.73 13.71
N ILE A 610 61.47 -3.07 13.31
CA ILE A 610 61.51 -1.74 12.69
C ILE A 610 61.50 -0.64 13.75
N THR A 611 62.32 0.40 13.54
CA THR A 611 62.42 1.55 14.44
C THR A 611 61.38 2.63 14.14
N TYR A 612 61.02 3.46 15.13
CA TYR A 612 60.13 4.61 14.90
C TYR A 612 60.70 5.58 13.84
N LYS A 613 62.03 5.74 13.77
CA LYS A 613 62.72 6.56 12.77
C LYS A 613 62.51 6.04 11.34
N GLU A 614 62.59 4.73 11.15
CA GLU A 614 62.33 4.09 9.86
C GLU A 614 60.85 4.22 9.47
N VAL A 615 59.93 3.97 10.41
CA VAL A 615 58.48 4.15 10.18
C VAL A 615 58.18 5.58 9.73
N GLU A 616 58.71 6.59 10.42
CA GLU A 616 58.50 7.99 10.03
C GLU A 616 59.00 8.28 8.61
N THR A 617 60.17 7.74 8.26
CA THR A 617 60.77 7.94 6.93
C THR A 617 59.93 7.27 5.84
N ILE A 618 59.43 6.07 6.09
CA ILE A 618 58.59 5.31 5.16
C ILE A 618 57.24 6.00 4.97
N MET A 619 56.58 6.39 6.06
CA MET A 619 55.28 7.05 6.01
C MET A 619 55.34 8.39 5.27
N LYS A 620 56.39 9.22 5.48
CA LYS A 620 56.60 10.45 4.71
C LYS A 620 56.57 10.23 3.20
N ARG A 621 57.14 9.11 2.73
CA ARG A 621 57.24 8.77 1.31
C ARG A 621 55.93 8.20 0.78
N ILE A 622 55.27 7.33 1.55
CA ILE A 622 54.02 6.69 1.14
C ILE A 622 52.88 7.70 1.05
N THR A 623 52.74 8.58 2.06
CA THR A 623 51.65 9.55 2.11
C THR A 623 51.96 10.85 1.36
N ASP A 624 53.12 10.94 0.68
CA ASP A 624 53.69 12.15 0.09
C ASP A 624 53.63 13.38 1.04
N ASN A 625 53.82 13.14 2.35
CA ASN A 625 53.71 14.17 3.37
C ASN A 625 55.06 14.34 4.07
N LYS A 626 55.87 15.28 3.58
CA LYS A 626 57.18 15.61 4.17
C LYS A 626 57.08 16.10 5.62
N ASN A 627 55.91 16.61 6.02
CA ASN A 627 55.62 17.11 7.36
C ASN A 627 55.10 16.02 8.31
N PHE A 628 54.92 14.78 7.84
CA PHE A 628 54.61 13.66 8.72
C PHE A 628 55.69 13.55 9.81
N ARG A 629 55.26 13.44 11.06
CA ARG A 629 56.12 13.26 12.24
C ARG A 629 55.47 12.23 13.15
N TRP A 630 56.20 11.18 13.51
CA TRP A 630 55.73 10.14 14.43
C TRP A 630 55.34 10.75 15.79
N TYR A 631 56.05 11.80 16.21
CA TYR A 631 55.75 12.55 17.43
C TYR A 631 54.26 12.95 17.53
N ASN A 632 53.64 13.38 16.44
CA ASN A 632 52.23 13.80 16.45
C ASN A 632 51.30 12.60 16.73
N THR A 633 51.59 11.45 16.13
CA THR A 633 50.88 10.20 16.41
C THR A 633 51.07 9.76 17.86
N ALA A 634 52.31 9.81 18.37
CA ALA A 634 52.60 9.44 19.75
C ALA A 634 51.92 10.36 20.78
N ALA A 635 51.88 11.67 20.52
CA ALA A 635 51.16 12.64 21.35
C ALA A 635 49.65 12.35 21.37
N ARG A 636 49.09 11.98 20.21
CA ARG A 636 47.69 11.60 20.10
C ARG A 636 47.37 10.28 20.80
N ILE A 637 48.23 9.27 20.70
CA ILE A 637 48.11 8.03 21.49
C ILE A 637 48.11 8.34 23.00
N LEU A 638 48.99 9.25 23.44
CA LEU A 638 49.04 9.64 24.85
C LEU A 638 47.76 10.35 25.30
N TYR A 639 47.24 11.27 24.47
CA TYR A 639 46.02 12.02 24.78
C TYR A 639 44.76 11.14 24.73
N ASP A 640 44.57 10.39 23.64
CA ASP A 640 43.36 9.59 23.40
C ASP A 640 43.33 8.33 24.28
N LYS A 641 44.48 7.73 24.59
CA LYS A 641 44.58 6.37 25.16
C LYS A 641 45.37 6.30 26.47
N GLY A 642 45.97 7.40 26.93
CA GLY A 642 46.82 7.41 28.13
C GLY A 642 48.09 6.56 28.00
N TYR A 643 48.48 6.15 26.79
CA TYR A 643 49.61 5.26 26.56
C TYR A 643 50.85 6.02 26.06
N ARG A 644 52.00 5.77 26.69
CA ARG A 644 53.27 6.42 26.33
C ARG A 644 54.12 5.52 25.43
N CYS A 645 54.29 5.94 24.19
CA CYS A 645 55.13 5.23 23.22
C CYS A 645 56.62 5.22 23.64
N LYS A 646 57.34 4.14 23.32
CA LYS A 646 58.78 4.02 23.60
C LYS A 646 59.63 5.01 22.79
N SER A 647 59.06 5.61 21.75
CA SER A 647 59.67 6.69 20.98
C SER A 647 60.03 7.91 21.82
N TYR A 648 59.36 8.11 22.96
CA TYR A 648 59.69 9.19 23.91
C TYR A 648 61.15 9.09 24.37
N ASN A 649 61.62 7.87 24.66
CA ASN A 649 62.97 7.64 25.15
C ASN A 649 63.99 7.71 23.99
N SER A 650 63.62 7.16 22.84
CA SER A 650 64.46 7.19 21.63
C SER A 650 63.68 6.81 20.39
N MET A 651 63.90 7.53 19.29
CA MET A 651 63.38 7.16 17.96
C MET A 651 64.04 5.91 17.37
N ASN A 652 65.15 5.44 17.96
CA ASN A 652 65.79 4.16 17.59
C ASN A 652 65.16 2.96 18.31
N ASN A 653 64.21 3.19 19.23
CA ASN A 653 63.41 2.11 19.78
C ASN A 653 62.50 1.52 18.70
N HIS A 654 62.01 0.31 18.96
CA HIS A 654 61.22 -0.45 18.01
C HIS A 654 59.72 -0.25 18.26
N ILE A 655 58.98 -0.15 17.17
CA ILE A 655 57.52 0.01 17.20
C ILE A 655 56.83 -1.34 17.45
N THR A 656 55.74 -1.30 18.18
CA THR A 656 54.88 -2.46 18.44
C THR A 656 53.80 -2.63 17.38
N ARG A 657 53.21 -3.83 17.31
CA ARG A 657 52.06 -4.13 16.45
C ARG A 657 50.88 -3.19 16.72
N ALA A 658 50.55 -2.95 17.98
CA ALA A 658 49.45 -2.08 18.37
C ALA A 658 49.67 -0.61 17.94
N GLU A 659 50.88 -0.08 18.14
CA GLU A 659 51.24 1.28 17.73
C GLU A 659 51.13 1.49 16.22
N VAL A 660 51.54 0.51 15.41
CA VAL A 660 51.37 0.56 13.94
C VAL A 660 49.91 0.53 13.54
N VAL A 661 49.11 -0.36 14.15
CA VAL A 661 47.67 -0.44 13.85
C VAL A 661 46.99 0.88 14.19
N TYR A 662 47.24 1.45 15.36
CA TYR A 662 46.65 2.72 15.76
C TYR A 662 47.05 3.88 14.83
N MET A 663 48.35 3.97 14.49
CA MET A 663 48.83 4.98 13.55
C MET A 663 48.10 4.89 12.21
N LEU A 664 48.02 3.70 11.63
CA LEU A 664 47.39 3.50 10.34
C LEU A 664 45.87 3.68 10.41
N TYR A 665 45.25 3.32 11.54
CA TYR A 665 43.86 3.64 11.81
C TYR A 665 43.62 5.15 11.72
N LEU A 666 44.37 5.95 12.49
CA LEU A 666 44.23 7.41 12.50
C LEU A 666 44.45 8.07 11.14
N ILE A 667 45.46 7.61 10.38
CA ILE A 667 45.81 8.22 9.09
C ILE A 667 44.77 7.91 8.03
N ASN A 668 44.11 6.75 8.11
CA ASN A 668 43.20 6.27 7.08
C ASN A 668 41.73 6.28 7.50
N GLU A 669 41.39 6.74 8.71
CA GLU A 669 40.02 6.76 9.23
C GLU A 669 39.07 7.50 8.28
N TRP A 670 39.47 8.65 7.74
CA TRP A 670 38.67 9.44 6.79
C TRP A 670 38.39 8.76 5.44
N LYS A 671 39.12 7.69 5.09
CA LYS A 671 38.91 6.95 3.84
C LYS A 671 37.67 6.06 3.90
N TYR A 672 37.20 5.74 5.10
CA TYR A 672 36.10 4.81 5.36
C TYR A 672 34.99 5.59 6.06
#